data_AF-A0AAU6FAN4-F1
#
_entry.id   AF-A0AAU6FAN4-F1
#
_cell.length_a   1.000
_cell.length_b   1.000
_cell.length_c   1.000
_cell.angle_alpha   90.00
_cell.angle_beta   90.00
_cell.angle_gamma   90.00
#
_symmetry.space_group_name_H-M   'P 1'
#
loop_
_entity.id
_entity.type
_entity.pdbx_description
1 polymer ?
#
loop_
_entity_poly.entity_id
_entity_poly.type
_entity_poly.pdbx_seq_one_letter_code
_entity_poly.pdbx_strand_id
1 'polypeptide(L)'
;MGYWLDGGTGIKEAAEQALLGTDDDIRTFLTDAPAIQQVDDRVDASRVVNAGGPAVREAAKAALQGTPADVEAFLDTGWKAPQEQDQRVDASRVVNFGGPGVQDAGKAALLGTPEDVKQFLEVDQYTAQEADNRVEVSKLYSSGGTNVKAAAKLALQGTPDDILEFLDVGQFVARNRDQEYATIAELTDQAEKAGKQAEEATDKAEEASAKAVAAAALALEAAEKAAKETEAAKNDANRASLKANQAADAARAAAEASQQAIGAANAANASARRASLAAAQTASAAASAAEAAGRASNAAYAAGTDKNKAQAARDRAAEARKAGELAKKSAKAAEQAGKASLAAADAAAASRSATGNADKAAAAADQAADYADAAGGSSSEARAAAAETRRHAAEANRAANAAEALARRSATAANEARDAANSAATHAENAADAADEAAEHAGEAADQAAEAAKQAAAAKAAADTATAAVTTAQKTFDLARETETEDLKTRTDAGVESAMTQKAAADTFTVDLSKTVVEGQAIVDDTKALTLEASKPDTDQAAIAAKGRAVALRALKYFGSWRKDAATEALSGTDADVITYLKTGWDQAVTDETRQQVSDIASGSPYEAVRTAATAALNGTDQQILDFYTTGQYEAGNADYRVAVSKLYNDGGPGVRDAAKAALEDGSAQALAGFLNSGQYAALQADERVTASKLYNEGGPEVKAAAKIALAGSADEVHAFVDAGQYMADREDQLAINHVAQVDRLIAEGQEIAANARRNSHLAAQAAFEAKGAAADAEKAKNDAAQSATDAAGYAADADKAADRAETSAKQAKTSATTARAAADRANQSSIDAEESAAQAEFSAQYAHNSAREAKQSADEAKQSALDAGKSKDEAENLASAAWKDVTAKRAAEEAEMRREAAELRERQREQDAKPKCYIPMNRDNLPPCALTGQELVFPGIDPTLKAIVWEVLGLNDARDCIKDPSIGKCALAAMSILPVGKLKALKSLGKIDDIVEATRVGKLAKCVKPLGRSLTRSAPVPCVPWITGKLPAAEETGLNETLAHLDAGTVPSGPTATKWGTKFKNWSGDLPGAKGPNSPYKEYRVANPYGDSAGALRIVKNTDTGETYYTWTHYGDSGNPPFVQIR
;
A
#
# COMPACT_ATOMS: atom_id res chain seq x y z
N MET A 1 45.90 30.34 68.45
CA MET A 1 44.75 29.47 68.12
C MET A 1 43.49 30.16 67.65
N GLY A 2 42.80 31.01 68.41
CA GLY A 2 41.48 31.58 68.00
C GLY A 2 41.39 32.07 66.54
N TYR A 3 42.31 32.94 66.11
CA TYR A 3 42.39 33.39 64.70
C TYR A 3 42.51 32.24 63.68
N TRP A 4 43.24 31.17 64.00
CA TRP A 4 43.33 30.00 63.11
C TRP A 4 42.01 29.22 63.06
N LEU A 5 41.26 29.11 64.15
CA LEU A 5 39.96 28.43 64.14
C LEU A 5 38.95 29.22 63.30
N ASP A 6 38.76 30.49 63.65
CA ASP A 6 37.64 31.30 63.17
C ASP A 6 37.92 32.08 61.88
N GLY A 7 39.19 32.36 61.56
CA GLY A 7 39.59 33.28 60.49
C GLY A 7 39.25 32.87 59.05
N GLY A 8 39.56 33.79 58.13
CA GLY A 8 39.55 33.57 56.68
C GLY A 8 40.79 32.81 56.19
N THR A 9 41.01 32.77 54.87
CA THR A 9 42.10 31.98 54.26
C THR A 9 43.49 32.53 54.64
N GLY A 10 43.75 33.81 54.41
CA GLY A 10 45.04 34.45 54.70
C GLY A 10 45.31 34.57 56.21
N ILE A 11 44.28 34.78 57.03
CA ILE A 11 44.40 34.75 58.49
C ILE A 11 44.78 33.36 58.99
N LYS A 12 44.21 32.29 58.40
CA LYS A 12 44.63 30.92 58.72
C LYS A 12 46.09 30.72 58.31
N GLU A 13 46.46 30.98 57.05
CA GLU A 13 47.84 30.80 56.56
C GLU A 13 48.89 31.60 57.37
N ALA A 14 48.60 32.85 57.73
CA ALA A 14 49.48 33.66 58.58
C ALA A 14 49.52 33.17 60.04
N ALA A 15 48.39 32.70 60.58
CA ALA A 15 48.36 32.06 61.90
C ALA A 15 49.14 30.74 61.91
N GLU A 16 49.14 29.97 60.82
CA GLU A 16 49.95 28.76 60.68
C GLU A 16 51.44 29.09 60.71
N GLN A 17 51.88 30.08 59.93
CA GLN A 17 53.27 30.53 59.94
C GLN A 17 53.69 31.01 61.34
N ALA A 18 52.84 31.75 62.04
CA ALA A 18 53.09 32.17 63.42
C ALA A 18 53.15 31.00 64.42
N LEU A 19 52.26 30.00 64.30
CA LEU A 19 52.23 28.83 65.18
C LEU A 19 53.41 27.86 64.98
N LEU A 20 54.10 27.96 63.85
CA LEU A 20 55.34 27.21 63.55
C LEU A 20 56.61 28.06 63.71
N GLY A 21 56.46 29.35 63.98
CA GLY A 21 57.54 30.32 64.17
C GLY A 21 57.92 30.53 65.62
N THR A 22 58.44 31.73 65.90
CA THR A 22 58.87 32.19 67.23
C THR A 22 57.80 33.07 67.91
N ASP A 23 57.97 33.36 69.20
CA ASP A 23 57.14 34.36 69.91
C ASP A 23 57.15 35.74 69.23
N ASP A 24 58.22 36.10 68.51
CA ASP A 24 58.32 37.36 67.76
C ASP A 24 57.44 37.32 66.49
N ASP A 25 57.36 36.17 65.82
CA ASP A 25 56.45 35.93 64.69
C ASP A 25 54.98 35.93 65.15
N ILE A 26 54.68 35.34 66.32
CA ILE A 26 53.34 35.39 66.95
C ILE A 26 52.96 36.84 67.28
N ARG A 27 53.87 37.63 67.85
CA ARG A 27 53.60 39.05 68.16
C ARG A 27 53.48 39.92 66.91
N THR A 28 54.19 39.59 65.83
CA THR A 28 54.04 40.23 64.51
C THR A 28 52.67 39.89 63.90
N PHE A 29 52.32 38.61 63.82
CA PHE A 29 51.00 38.16 63.34
C PHE A 29 49.83 38.80 64.11
N LEU A 30 49.90 38.86 65.45
CA LEU A 30 48.84 39.51 66.25
C LEU A 30 48.73 41.03 66.03
N THR A 31 49.79 41.67 65.53
CA THR A 31 49.79 43.09 65.14
C THR A 31 49.18 43.28 63.75
N ASP A 32 49.47 42.37 62.81
CA ASP A 32 49.05 42.47 61.41
C ASP A 32 47.68 41.83 61.13
N ALA A 33 47.20 40.93 61.99
CA ALA A 33 45.92 40.23 61.82
C ALA A 33 44.71 41.16 61.55
N PRO A 34 44.55 42.35 62.17
CA PRO A 34 43.48 43.27 61.82
C PRO A 34 43.54 43.79 60.37
N ALA A 35 44.70 43.82 59.74
CA ALA A 35 44.87 44.21 58.33
C ALA A 35 44.69 43.00 57.39
N ILE A 36 45.26 41.84 57.73
CA ILE A 36 45.10 40.60 56.96
C ILE A 36 43.62 40.19 56.90
N GLN A 37 42.87 40.34 57.99
CA GLN A 37 41.44 40.05 58.06
C GLN A 37 40.62 40.93 57.10
N GLN A 38 40.97 42.21 56.94
CA GLN A 38 40.30 43.10 55.99
C GLN A 38 40.56 42.73 54.53
N VAL A 39 41.67 42.05 54.23
CA VAL A 39 41.94 41.47 52.91
C VAL A 39 41.11 40.21 52.72
N ASP A 40 41.08 39.32 53.70
CA ASP A 40 40.23 38.10 53.68
C ASP A 40 38.75 38.44 53.47
N ASP A 41 38.18 39.35 54.26
CA ASP A 41 36.75 39.71 54.16
C ASP A 41 36.44 40.33 52.79
N ARG A 42 37.37 41.08 52.19
CA ARG A 42 37.25 41.61 50.82
C ARG A 42 37.41 40.52 49.75
N VAL A 43 38.24 39.50 49.98
CA VAL A 43 38.35 38.33 49.09
C VAL A 43 37.09 37.48 49.16
N ASP A 44 36.53 37.24 50.34
CA ASP A 44 35.29 36.48 50.52
C ASP A 44 34.07 37.22 49.96
N ALA A 45 33.94 38.52 50.17
CA ALA A 45 32.92 39.32 49.47
C ALA A 45 33.11 39.30 47.95
N SER A 46 34.36 39.22 47.45
CA SER A 46 34.64 39.06 46.01
C SER A 46 34.33 37.64 45.49
N ARG A 47 34.46 36.59 46.31
CA ARG A 47 33.97 35.23 46.00
C ARG A 47 32.44 35.25 45.87
N VAL A 48 31.75 35.97 46.76
CA VAL A 48 30.29 36.21 46.67
C VAL A 48 29.90 37.05 45.44
N VAL A 49 30.74 37.97 44.95
CA VAL A 49 30.52 38.63 43.63
C VAL A 49 30.60 37.62 42.46
N ASN A 50 31.39 36.56 42.55
CA ASN A 50 31.53 35.60 41.45
C ASN A 50 30.42 34.53 41.47
N ALA A 51 29.99 34.08 42.65
CA ALA A 51 28.88 33.12 42.80
C ALA A 51 27.48 33.78 42.79
N GLY A 52 27.40 35.08 43.12
CA GLY A 52 26.16 35.82 43.33
C GLY A 52 25.24 35.90 42.10
N GLY A 53 23.93 35.89 42.35
CA GLY A 53 22.94 36.39 41.40
C GLY A 53 23.07 37.91 41.17
N PRO A 54 22.24 38.51 40.29
CA PRO A 54 22.28 39.95 40.03
C PRO A 54 22.19 40.85 41.28
N ALA A 55 21.24 40.59 42.19
CA ALA A 55 21.05 41.41 43.39
C ALA A 55 22.19 41.22 44.40
N VAL A 56 22.61 39.97 44.66
CA VAL A 56 23.76 39.65 45.54
C VAL A 56 25.03 40.33 45.04
N ARG A 57 25.26 40.37 43.72
CA ARG A 57 26.44 41.01 43.12
C ARG A 57 26.47 42.52 43.31
N GLU A 58 25.36 43.22 43.15
CA GLU A 58 25.34 44.67 43.40
C GLU A 58 25.48 45.01 44.89
N ALA A 59 24.87 44.22 45.78
CA ALA A 59 25.07 44.37 47.22
C ALA A 59 26.54 44.13 47.65
N ALA A 60 27.17 43.07 47.14
CA ALA A 60 28.57 42.77 47.40
C ALA A 60 29.53 43.84 46.84
N LYS A 61 29.27 44.36 45.63
CA LYS A 61 30.03 45.48 45.05
C LYS A 61 29.91 46.76 45.88
N ALA A 62 28.71 47.08 46.36
CA ALA A 62 28.49 48.25 47.21
C ALA A 62 29.28 48.14 48.52
N ALA A 63 29.26 46.96 49.17
CA ALA A 63 30.06 46.68 50.35
C ALA A 63 31.57 46.80 50.09
N LEU A 64 32.06 46.24 48.97
CA LEU A 64 33.47 46.34 48.57
C LEU A 64 33.93 47.78 48.26
N GLN A 65 33.02 48.67 47.85
CA GLN A 65 33.30 50.11 47.70
C GLN A 65 33.26 50.89 49.02
N GLY A 66 32.67 50.30 50.07
CA GLY A 66 32.57 50.87 51.41
C GLY A 66 33.80 50.66 52.30
N THR A 67 33.60 50.91 53.59
CA THR A 67 34.57 50.67 54.67
C THR A 67 34.68 49.17 54.99
N PRO A 68 35.69 48.73 55.77
CA PRO A 68 35.75 47.35 56.24
C PRO A 68 34.51 46.88 57.01
N ALA A 69 33.85 47.78 57.75
CA ALA A 69 32.61 47.47 58.47
C ALA A 69 31.42 47.22 57.53
N ASP A 70 31.39 47.86 56.36
CA ASP A 70 30.36 47.60 55.33
C ASP A 70 30.56 46.22 54.69
N VAL A 71 31.81 45.77 54.55
CA VAL A 71 32.15 44.40 54.09
C VAL A 71 31.79 43.36 55.15
N GLU A 72 32.12 43.59 56.42
CA GLU A 72 31.79 42.69 57.54
C GLU A 72 30.25 42.58 57.71
N ALA A 73 29.52 43.69 57.67
CA ALA A 73 28.05 43.69 57.72
C ALA A 73 27.39 43.02 56.50
N PHE A 74 27.99 43.15 55.31
CA PHE A 74 27.53 42.42 54.13
C PHE A 74 27.68 40.91 54.31
N LEU A 75 28.82 40.43 54.81
CA LEU A 75 29.09 39.01 55.02
C LEU A 75 28.28 38.40 56.18
N ASP A 76 27.94 39.17 57.22
CA ASP A 76 27.03 38.68 58.27
C ASP A 76 25.61 38.41 57.69
N THR A 77 24.93 39.46 57.25
CA THR A 77 23.50 39.42 56.94
C THR A 77 23.11 40.19 55.69
N GLY A 78 23.91 41.15 55.21
CA GLY A 78 23.58 41.97 54.04
C GLY A 78 23.41 41.21 52.73
N TRP A 79 23.98 40.01 52.60
CA TRP A 79 23.79 39.12 51.46
C TRP A 79 22.42 38.43 51.40
N LYS A 80 21.73 38.25 52.54
CA LYS A 80 20.59 37.32 52.66
C LYS A 80 19.34 37.77 51.91
N ALA A 81 18.93 39.03 52.04
CA ALA A 81 17.76 39.56 51.33
C ALA A 81 17.98 39.69 49.80
N PRO A 82 19.17 40.12 49.32
CA PRO A 82 19.53 39.99 47.91
C PRO A 82 19.50 38.54 47.40
N GLN A 83 19.92 37.57 48.20
CA GLN A 83 19.89 36.15 47.82
C GLN A 83 18.45 35.62 47.72
N GLU A 84 17.55 35.98 48.64
CA GLU A 84 16.12 35.66 48.49
C GLU A 84 15.54 36.29 47.21
N GLN A 85 15.91 37.53 46.89
CA GLN A 85 15.46 38.19 45.66
C GLN A 85 15.94 37.46 44.41
N ASP A 86 17.22 37.08 44.34
CA ASP A 86 17.77 36.32 43.21
C ASP A 86 17.14 34.92 43.12
N GLN A 87 16.96 34.20 44.24
CA GLN A 87 16.27 32.90 44.28
C GLN A 87 14.80 33.01 43.83
N ARG A 88 14.07 34.05 44.22
CA ARG A 88 12.69 34.28 43.72
C ARG A 88 12.67 34.63 42.23
N VAL A 89 13.70 35.32 41.71
CA VAL A 89 13.86 35.55 40.27
C VAL A 89 14.13 34.24 39.55
N ASP A 90 15.01 33.38 40.06
CA ASP A 90 15.35 32.11 39.40
C ASP A 90 14.21 31.09 39.49
N ALA A 91 13.49 30.99 40.61
CA ALA A 91 12.24 30.23 40.69
C ALA A 91 11.18 30.77 39.73
N SER A 92 11.11 32.09 39.53
CA SER A 92 10.22 32.69 38.51
C SER A 92 10.65 32.35 37.07
N ARG A 93 11.95 32.18 36.80
CA ARG A 93 12.45 31.67 35.50
C ARG A 93 12.06 30.21 35.30
N VAL A 94 12.27 29.36 36.30
CA VAL A 94 11.87 27.94 36.28
C VAL A 94 10.37 27.83 36.03
N VAL A 95 9.53 28.60 36.73
CA VAL A 95 8.08 28.68 36.46
C VAL A 95 7.78 29.15 35.03
N ASN A 96 8.50 30.14 34.50
CA ASN A 96 8.24 30.67 33.16
C ASN A 96 8.54 29.66 32.02
N PHE A 97 9.47 28.72 32.22
CA PHE A 97 9.90 27.76 31.19
C PHE A 97 9.49 26.30 31.47
N GLY A 98 9.12 25.97 32.71
CA GLY A 98 8.71 24.62 33.11
C GLY A 98 7.31 24.23 32.64
N GLY A 99 7.04 22.92 32.71
CA GLY A 99 5.72 22.35 32.43
C GLY A 99 4.64 22.75 33.47
N PRO A 100 3.38 22.34 33.27
CA PRO A 100 2.27 22.69 34.16
C PRO A 100 2.49 22.31 35.64
N GLY A 101 3.05 21.13 35.91
CA GLY A 101 3.41 20.69 37.25
C GLY A 101 4.52 21.53 37.87
N VAL A 102 5.61 21.78 37.13
CA VAL A 102 6.72 22.65 37.56
C VAL A 102 6.22 24.07 37.84
N GLN A 103 5.34 24.57 36.98
CA GLN A 103 4.67 25.86 37.14
C GLN A 103 3.85 25.95 38.42
N ASP A 104 3.01 24.95 38.72
CA ASP A 104 2.13 25.00 39.89
C ASP A 104 2.89 24.78 41.21
N ALA A 105 3.90 23.90 41.21
CA ALA A 105 4.83 23.76 42.34
C ALA A 105 5.60 25.07 42.59
N GLY A 106 6.16 25.69 41.55
CA GLY A 106 6.93 26.93 41.70
C GLY A 106 6.06 28.14 42.04
N LYS A 107 4.80 28.21 41.58
CA LYS A 107 3.83 29.23 42.04
C LYS A 107 3.54 29.07 43.54
N ALA A 108 3.38 27.84 44.03
CA ALA A 108 3.17 27.58 45.45
C ALA A 108 4.40 28.01 46.28
N ALA A 109 5.60 27.67 45.84
CA ALA A 109 6.85 28.07 46.47
C ALA A 109 7.06 29.61 46.47
N LEU A 110 6.76 30.29 45.36
CA LEU A 110 6.85 31.76 45.26
C LEU A 110 5.84 32.51 46.15
N LEU A 111 4.73 31.87 46.53
CA LEU A 111 3.79 32.37 47.53
C LEU A 111 4.19 32.03 48.98
N GLY A 112 5.23 31.20 49.15
CA GLY A 112 5.75 30.72 50.42
C GLY A 112 6.98 31.46 50.95
N THR A 113 7.62 30.82 51.92
CA THR A 113 8.84 31.24 52.63
C THR A 113 10.07 31.16 51.72
N PRO A 114 11.20 31.81 52.09
CA PRO A 114 12.48 31.61 51.40
C PRO A 114 12.89 30.13 51.33
N GLU A 115 12.60 29.38 52.40
CA GLU A 115 12.84 27.94 52.48
C GLU A 115 12.00 27.14 51.47
N ASP A 116 10.74 27.51 51.24
CA ASP A 116 9.89 26.87 50.20
C ASP A 116 10.45 27.15 48.79
N VAL A 117 10.92 28.36 48.51
CA VAL A 117 11.58 28.74 47.24
C VAL A 117 12.86 27.94 47.03
N LYS A 118 13.67 27.75 48.09
CA LYS A 118 14.89 26.94 48.05
C LYS A 118 14.58 25.46 47.85
N GLN A 119 13.60 24.90 48.56
CA GLN A 119 13.14 23.52 48.42
C GLN A 119 12.66 23.23 46.98
N PHE A 120 11.91 24.16 46.38
CA PHE A 120 11.50 24.05 44.98
C PHE A 120 12.68 24.04 44.01
N LEU A 121 13.64 24.96 44.18
CA LEU A 121 14.82 25.05 43.32
C LEU A 121 15.78 23.85 43.47
N GLU A 122 15.86 23.24 44.65
CA GLU A 122 16.81 22.15 44.91
C GLU A 122 16.21 20.75 44.72
N VAL A 123 14.89 20.58 44.86
CA VAL A 123 14.22 19.26 44.83
C VAL A 123 12.94 19.29 43.99
N ASP A 124 11.93 20.07 44.40
CA ASP A 124 10.56 19.81 43.94
C ASP A 124 10.35 20.10 42.45
N GLN A 125 11.14 21.01 41.84
CA GLN A 125 11.09 21.24 40.39
C GLN A 125 11.41 19.98 39.59
N TYR A 126 12.30 19.11 40.07
CA TYR A 126 12.73 17.91 39.35
C TYR A 126 11.66 16.80 39.42
N THR A 127 11.08 16.60 40.60
CA THR A 127 9.92 15.70 40.80
C THR A 127 8.71 16.14 39.96
N ALA A 128 8.46 17.45 39.90
CA ALA A 128 7.39 18.00 39.07
C ALA A 128 7.68 17.86 37.56
N GLN A 129 8.95 18.03 37.14
CA GLN A 129 9.37 17.84 35.75
C GLN A 129 9.26 16.36 35.32
N GLU A 130 9.55 15.39 36.19
CA GLU A 130 9.32 13.96 35.91
C GLU A 130 7.82 13.69 35.64
N ALA A 131 6.94 14.25 36.46
CA ALA A 131 5.49 14.12 36.29
C ALA A 131 5.01 14.77 34.97
N ASP A 132 5.49 15.97 34.64
CA ASP A 132 5.21 16.65 33.37
C ASP A 132 5.73 15.85 32.17
N ASN A 133 6.94 15.28 32.25
CA ASN A 133 7.52 14.43 31.21
C ASN A 133 6.69 13.16 30.98
N ARG A 134 6.28 12.47 32.06
CA ARG A 134 5.38 11.30 31.98
C ARG A 134 4.03 11.65 31.35
N VAL A 135 3.52 12.86 31.61
CA VAL A 135 2.31 13.37 30.96
C VAL A 135 2.55 13.67 29.48
N GLU A 136 3.71 14.23 29.08
CA GLU A 136 4.04 14.49 27.67
C GLU A 136 4.19 13.19 26.87
N VAL A 137 4.94 12.21 27.38
CA VAL A 137 5.03 10.88 26.75
C VAL A 137 3.66 10.21 26.66
N SER A 138 2.76 10.43 27.64
CA SER A 138 1.37 9.95 27.56
C SER A 138 0.55 10.65 26.46
N LYS A 139 0.78 11.95 26.18
CA LYS A 139 0.17 12.63 25.01
C LYS A 139 0.70 12.04 23.70
N LEU A 140 2.01 11.81 23.61
CA LEU A 140 2.65 11.21 22.43
C LEU A 140 2.15 9.77 22.21
N TYR A 141 1.99 8.98 23.26
CA TYR A 141 1.33 7.66 23.22
C TYR A 141 -0.13 7.73 22.78
N SER A 142 -0.88 8.80 23.10
CA SER A 142 -2.26 8.93 22.60
C SER A 142 -2.32 9.31 21.10
N SER A 143 -1.42 10.19 20.66
CA SER A 143 -1.53 10.92 19.39
C SER A 143 -0.61 10.44 18.26
N GLY A 144 0.51 9.78 18.58
CA GLY A 144 1.51 9.33 17.61
C GLY A 144 1.06 8.22 16.65
N GLY A 145 1.91 7.91 15.67
CA GLY A 145 1.78 6.73 14.82
C GLY A 145 2.12 5.43 15.54
N THR A 146 2.22 4.33 14.80
CA THR A 146 2.39 2.97 15.35
C THR A 146 3.71 2.81 16.10
N ASN A 147 4.81 3.27 15.51
CA ASN A 147 6.14 3.22 16.11
C ASN A 147 6.25 4.20 17.28
N VAL A 148 5.74 5.43 17.14
CA VAL A 148 5.73 6.40 18.26
C VAL A 148 4.94 5.85 19.45
N LYS A 149 3.84 5.13 19.20
CA LYS A 149 3.07 4.45 20.24
C LYS A 149 3.80 3.28 20.88
N ALA A 150 4.56 2.51 20.12
CA ALA A 150 5.35 1.40 20.65
C ALA A 150 6.50 1.91 21.54
N ALA A 151 7.24 2.91 21.07
CA ALA A 151 8.35 3.53 21.80
C ALA A 151 7.88 4.33 23.03
N ALA A 152 6.83 5.15 22.92
CA ALA A 152 6.28 5.88 24.07
C ALA A 152 5.76 4.92 25.17
N LYS A 153 5.19 3.78 24.78
CA LYS A 153 4.77 2.74 25.73
C LYS A 153 5.95 2.06 26.41
N LEU A 154 7.05 1.82 25.69
CA LEU A 154 8.28 1.28 26.24
C LEU A 154 8.90 2.24 27.26
N ALA A 155 9.05 3.51 26.92
CA ALA A 155 9.55 4.55 27.82
C ALA A 155 8.68 4.70 29.09
N LEU A 156 7.35 4.68 28.97
CA LEU A 156 6.43 4.73 30.13
C LEU A 156 6.51 3.52 31.07
N GLN A 157 7.18 2.44 30.65
CA GLN A 157 7.49 1.25 31.46
C GLN A 157 8.91 1.25 32.03
N GLY A 158 9.76 2.19 31.63
CA GLY A 158 11.14 2.38 32.11
C GLY A 158 11.26 3.39 33.25
N THR A 159 12.49 3.85 33.44
CA THR A 159 12.97 4.84 34.41
C THR A 159 12.68 6.28 33.96
N PRO A 160 12.88 7.29 34.84
CA PRO A 160 12.85 8.70 34.44
C PRO A 160 13.83 9.07 33.32
N ASP A 161 14.97 8.39 33.26
CA ASP A 161 16.01 8.64 32.25
C ASP A 161 15.61 8.01 30.89
N ASP A 162 14.91 6.86 30.87
CA ASP A 162 14.30 6.29 29.65
C ASP A 162 13.16 7.19 29.09
N ILE A 163 12.44 7.87 29.98
CA ILE A 163 11.41 8.85 29.63
C ILE A 163 12.03 10.11 29.00
N LEU A 164 13.23 10.50 29.45
CA LEU A 164 14.01 11.60 28.87
C LEU A 164 14.62 11.21 27.52
N GLU A 165 15.22 10.03 27.39
CA GLU A 165 15.69 9.49 26.10
C GLU A 165 14.59 9.59 25.04
N PHE A 166 13.40 9.10 25.38
CA PHE A 166 12.31 9.07 24.41
C PHE A 166 11.83 10.49 24.05
N LEU A 167 11.90 11.45 24.96
CA LEU A 167 11.55 12.85 24.66
C LEU A 167 12.64 13.55 23.83
N ASP A 168 13.92 13.27 24.05
CA ASP A 168 15.01 13.94 23.35
C ASP A 168 15.34 13.29 21.99
N VAL A 169 15.23 11.96 21.88
CA VAL A 169 15.63 11.19 20.68
C VAL A 169 14.58 10.16 20.24
N GLY A 170 14.13 9.26 21.12
CA GLY A 170 13.29 8.11 20.74
C GLY A 170 11.99 8.48 20.01
N GLN A 171 11.35 9.60 20.36
CA GLN A 171 10.16 10.10 19.66
C GLN A 171 10.42 10.55 18.22
N PHE A 172 11.65 10.93 17.88
CA PHE A 172 12.03 11.37 16.53
C PHE A 172 12.41 10.17 15.67
N VAL A 173 13.20 9.23 16.19
CA VAL A 173 13.45 7.92 15.54
C VAL A 173 12.13 7.22 15.23
N ALA A 174 11.22 7.16 16.20
CA ALA A 174 9.92 6.52 16.01
C ALA A 174 9.00 7.27 15.02
N ARG A 175 9.04 8.61 14.97
CA ARG A 175 8.33 9.38 13.91
C ARG A 175 8.91 9.13 12.53
N ASN A 176 10.24 9.02 12.41
CA ASN A 176 10.91 8.73 11.14
C ASN A 176 10.52 7.33 10.64
N ARG A 177 10.51 6.32 11.52
CA ARG A 177 9.99 4.97 11.21
C ARG A 177 8.51 4.99 10.78
N ASP A 178 7.65 5.77 11.44
CA ASP A 178 6.24 5.94 11.02
C ASP A 178 6.09 6.63 9.65
N GLN A 179 6.90 7.65 9.35
CA GLN A 179 6.92 8.32 8.05
C GLN A 179 7.48 7.43 6.93
N GLU A 180 8.53 6.65 7.22
CA GLU A 180 9.10 5.65 6.32
C GLU A 180 8.04 4.61 5.93
N TYR A 181 7.38 4.00 6.93
CA TYR A 181 6.31 3.03 6.70
C TYR A 181 5.18 3.63 5.85
N ALA A 182 4.74 4.85 6.16
CA ALA A 182 3.70 5.54 5.39
C ALA A 182 4.12 5.79 3.93
N THR A 183 5.36 6.22 3.71
CA THR A 183 5.91 6.49 2.36
C THR A 183 6.03 5.21 1.53
N ILE A 184 6.47 4.11 2.15
CA ILE A 184 6.62 2.82 1.48
C ILE A 184 5.27 2.14 1.25
N ALA A 185 4.31 2.29 2.18
CA ALA A 185 2.93 1.87 1.96
C ALA A 185 2.27 2.63 0.80
N GLU A 186 2.49 3.95 0.66
CA GLU A 186 2.01 4.72 -0.49
C GLU A 186 2.65 4.24 -1.80
N LEU A 187 3.97 4.01 -1.83
CA LEU A 187 4.65 3.47 -3.01
C LEU A 187 4.19 2.04 -3.37
N THR A 188 3.76 1.26 -2.38
CA THR A 188 3.20 -0.09 -2.58
C THR A 188 1.77 -0.02 -3.14
N ASP A 189 0.93 0.91 -2.66
CA ASP A 189 -0.40 1.21 -3.22
C ASP A 189 -0.31 1.80 -4.64
N GLN A 190 0.69 2.65 -4.93
CA GLN A 190 1.00 3.10 -6.29
C GLN A 190 1.40 1.92 -7.19
N ALA A 191 2.20 0.98 -6.68
CA ALA A 191 2.54 -0.25 -7.40
C ALA A 191 1.32 -1.15 -7.63
N GLU A 192 0.41 -1.30 -6.65
CA GLU A 192 -0.83 -2.07 -6.77
C GLU A 192 -1.77 -1.49 -7.84
N LYS A 193 -1.94 -0.16 -7.85
CA LYS A 193 -2.73 0.56 -8.87
C LYS A 193 -2.13 0.40 -10.26
N ALA A 194 -0.80 0.51 -10.39
CA ALA A 194 -0.10 0.28 -11.65
C ALA A 194 -0.15 -1.20 -12.07
N GLY A 195 -0.14 -2.15 -11.14
CA GLY A 195 -0.32 -3.58 -11.40
C GLY A 195 -1.69 -3.89 -12.00
N LYS A 196 -2.76 -3.35 -11.40
CA LYS A 196 -4.13 -3.47 -11.92
C LYS A 196 -4.31 -2.79 -13.28
N GLN A 197 -3.65 -1.66 -13.52
CA GLN A 197 -3.63 -1.03 -14.84
C GLN A 197 -2.90 -1.89 -15.90
N ALA A 198 -1.85 -2.63 -15.50
CA ALA A 198 -1.17 -3.57 -16.39
C ALA A 198 -2.03 -4.81 -16.69
N GLU A 199 -2.75 -5.33 -15.70
CA GLU A 199 -3.76 -6.40 -15.83
C GLU A 199 -4.91 -5.97 -16.75
N GLU A 200 -5.60 -4.87 -16.44
CA GLU A 200 -6.69 -4.31 -17.25
C GLU A 200 -6.30 -4.04 -18.72
N ALA A 201 -5.06 -3.62 -18.98
CA ALA A 201 -4.55 -3.40 -20.33
C ALA A 201 -4.12 -4.70 -21.02
N THR A 202 -3.83 -5.76 -20.26
CA THR A 202 -3.58 -7.10 -20.80
C THR A 202 -4.87 -7.75 -21.24
N ASP A 203 -5.92 -7.72 -20.41
CA ASP A 203 -7.26 -8.22 -20.76
C ASP A 203 -7.77 -7.58 -22.06
N LYS A 204 -7.61 -6.26 -22.20
CA LYS A 204 -8.01 -5.51 -23.40
C LYS A 204 -7.14 -5.83 -24.63
N ALA A 205 -5.87 -6.18 -24.44
CA ALA A 205 -5.00 -6.64 -25.52
C ALA A 205 -5.36 -8.07 -25.98
N GLU A 206 -5.70 -8.97 -25.04
CA GLU A 206 -6.17 -10.32 -25.34
C GLU A 206 -7.57 -10.31 -26.00
N GLU A 207 -8.50 -9.48 -25.52
CA GLU A 207 -9.82 -9.30 -26.15
C GLU A 207 -9.70 -8.74 -27.58
N ALA A 208 -8.83 -7.75 -27.80
CA ALA A 208 -8.56 -7.21 -29.13
C ALA A 208 -7.86 -8.24 -30.05
N SER A 209 -6.94 -9.06 -29.51
CA SER A 209 -6.35 -10.18 -30.26
C SER A 209 -7.40 -11.21 -30.69
N ALA A 210 -8.28 -11.64 -29.76
CA ALA A 210 -9.36 -12.57 -30.06
C ALA A 210 -10.32 -12.03 -31.14
N LYS A 211 -10.61 -10.71 -31.13
CA LYS A 211 -11.40 -10.06 -32.19
C LYS A 211 -10.65 -10.00 -33.52
N ALA A 212 -9.35 -9.71 -33.53
CA ALA A 212 -8.54 -9.73 -34.75
C ALA A 212 -8.50 -11.14 -35.38
N VAL A 213 -8.35 -12.19 -34.56
CA VAL A 213 -8.42 -13.60 -34.99
C VAL A 213 -9.80 -13.97 -35.54
N ALA A 214 -10.88 -13.53 -34.89
CA ALA A 214 -12.25 -13.77 -35.36
C ALA A 214 -12.52 -13.08 -36.72
N ALA A 215 -12.13 -11.82 -36.87
CA ALA A 215 -12.25 -11.08 -38.13
C ALA A 215 -11.40 -11.71 -39.24
N ALA A 216 -10.18 -12.18 -38.94
CA ALA A 216 -9.36 -12.91 -39.90
C ALA A 216 -10.01 -14.24 -40.38
N ALA A 217 -10.70 -14.95 -39.49
CA ALA A 217 -11.44 -16.15 -39.85
C ALA A 217 -12.66 -15.83 -40.75
N LEU A 218 -13.37 -14.74 -40.48
CA LEU A 218 -14.49 -14.29 -41.34
C LEU A 218 -14.00 -13.81 -42.71
N ALA A 219 -12.88 -13.08 -42.77
CA ALA A 219 -12.24 -12.71 -44.03
C ALA A 219 -11.84 -13.95 -44.87
N LEU A 220 -11.39 -15.03 -44.23
CA LEU A 220 -11.09 -16.30 -44.89
C LEU A 220 -12.36 -17.03 -45.37
N GLU A 221 -13.44 -17.05 -44.59
CA GLU A 221 -14.72 -17.64 -45.02
C GLU A 221 -15.31 -16.89 -46.22
N ALA A 222 -15.24 -15.55 -46.21
CA ALA A 222 -15.63 -14.69 -47.32
C ALA A 222 -14.75 -14.93 -48.57
N ALA A 223 -13.43 -15.09 -48.40
CA ALA A 223 -12.53 -15.46 -49.49
C ALA A 223 -12.84 -16.87 -50.08
N GLU A 224 -13.15 -17.85 -49.23
CA GLU A 224 -13.62 -19.16 -49.72
C GLU A 224 -14.96 -19.06 -50.45
N LYS A 225 -15.89 -18.22 -49.99
CA LYS A 225 -17.18 -17.93 -50.66
C LYS A 225 -16.93 -17.34 -52.05
N ALA A 226 -16.08 -16.31 -52.16
CA ALA A 226 -15.69 -15.73 -53.45
C ALA A 226 -15.10 -16.78 -54.41
N ALA A 227 -14.21 -17.65 -53.92
CA ALA A 227 -13.62 -18.73 -54.73
C ALA A 227 -14.65 -19.78 -55.20
N LYS A 228 -15.63 -20.14 -54.35
CA LYS A 228 -16.72 -21.08 -54.69
C LYS A 228 -17.63 -20.51 -55.78
N GLU A 229 -18.02 -19.25 -55.66
CA GLU A 229 -18.82 -18.53 -56.67
C GLU A 229 -18.04 -18.34 -57.98
N THR A 230 -16.74 -18.09 -57.92
CA THR A 230 -15.85 -18.00 -59.09
C THR A 230 -15.81 -19.30 -59.90
N GLU A 231 -15.68 -20.46 -59.24
CA GLU A 231 -15.75 -21.76 -59.90
C GLU A 231 -17.16 -22.04 -60.46
N ALA A 232 -18.22 -21.54 -59.84
CA ALA A 232 -19.57 -21.63 -60.39
C ALA A 232 -19.73 -20.80 -61.68
N ALA A 233 -19.29 -19.52 -61.68
CA ALA A 233 -19.29 -18.65 -62.85
C ALA A 233 -18.52 -19.27 -64.04
N LYS A 234 -17.35 -19.86 -63.76
CA LYS A 234 -16.53 -20.63 -64.71
C LYS A 234 -17.28 -21.83 -65.30
N ASN A 235 -18.00 -22.59 -64.49
CA ASN A 235 -18.77 -23.73 -64.96
C ASN A 235 -19.96 -23.31 -65.84
N ASP A 236 -20.59 -22.18 -65.54
CA ASP A 236 -21.64 -21.60 -66.39
C ASP A 236 -21.09 -20.93 -67.67
N ALA A 237 -19.90 -20.34 -67.65
CA ALA A 237 -19.22 -19.86 -68.87
C ALA A 237 -18.89 -21.00 -69.85
N ASN A 238 -18.48 -22.16 -69.31
CA ASN A 238 -18.31 -23.39 -70.08
C ASN A 238 -19.66 -23.91 -70.62
N ARG A 239 -20.73 -23.85 -69.82
CA ARG A 239 -22.10 -24.22 -70.23
C ARG A 239 -22.63 -23.33 -71.35
N ALA A 240 -22.48 -22.01 -71.22
CA ALA A 240 -22.83 -21.03 -72.25
C ALA A 240 -22.06 -21.27 -73.56
N SER A 241 -20.76 -21.55 -73.46
CA SER A 241 -19.91 -21.89 -74.63
C SER A 241 -20.34 -23.19 -75.33
N LEU A 242 -20.69 -24.23 -74.56
CA LEU A 242 -21.26 -25.48 -75.12
C LEU A 242 -22.60 -25.22 -75.83
N LYS A 243 -23.47 -24.41 -75.23
CA LYS A 243 -24.77 -24.06 -75.81
C LYS A 243 -24.66 -23.16 -77.05
N ALA A 244 -23.69 -22.26 -77.09
CA ALA A 244 -23.36 -21.49 -78.29
C ALA A 244 -22.93 -22.38 -79.47
N ASN A 245 -22.11 -23.42 -79.20
CA ASN A 245 -21.73 -24.39 -80.23
C ASN A 245 -22.95 -25.20 -80.72
N GLN A 246 -23.83 -25.66 -79.81
CA GLN A 246 -25.07 -26.35 -80.17
C GLN A 246 -26.02 -25.46 -81.00
N ALA A 247 -26.08 -24.15 -80.71
CA ALA A 247 -26.83 -23.19 -81.51
C ALA A 247 -26.24 -23.03 -82.93
N ALA A 248 -24.91 -23.00 -83.05
CA ALA A 248 -24.19 -22.88 -84.33
C ALA A 248 -24.29 -24.15 -85.19
N ASP A 249 -24.24 -25.34 -84.59
CA ASP A 249 -24.48 -26.62 -85.29
C ASP A 249 -25.91 -26.67 -85.85
N ALA A 250 -26.90 -26.33 -85.03
CA ALA A 250 -28.30 -26.28 -85.45
C ALA A 250 -28.55 -25.21 -86.53
N ALA A 251 -27.82 -24.09 -86.50
CA ALA A 251 -27.89 -23.05 -87.54
C ALA A 251 -27.30 -23.51 -88.89
N ARG A 252 -26.15 -24.20 -88.87
CA ARG A 252 -25.55 -24.82 -90.09
C ARG A 252 -26.49 -25.85 -90.71
N ALA A 253 -27.03 -26.77 -89.91
CA ALA A 253 -27.98 -27.76 -90.39
C ALA A 253 -29.30 -27.13 -90.91
N ALA A 254 -29.77 -26.02 -90.32
CA ALA A 254 -30.92 -25.28 -90.83
C ALA A 254 -30.65 -24.61 -92.18
N ALA A 255 -29.42 -24.16 -92.43
CA ALA A 255 -28.99 -23.62 -93.73
C ALA A 255 -28.90 -24.72 -94.80
N GLU A 256 -28.38 -25.90 -94.47
CA GLU A 256 -28.34 -27.07 -95.36
C GLU A 256 -29.76 -27.53 -95.75
N ALA A 257 -30.66 -27.66 -94.77
CA ALA A 257 -32.07 -27.96 -95.02
C ALA A 257 -32.77 -26.88 -95.87
N SER A 258 -32.34 -25.61 -95.75
CA SER A 258 -32.83 -24.52 -96.61
C SER A 258 -32.37 -24.69 -98.06
N GLN A 259 -31.11 -25.06 -98.30
CA GLN A 259 -30.60 -25.37 -99.64
C GLN A 259 -31.33 -26.58 -100.26
N GLN A 260 -31.63 -27.61 -99.47
CA GLN A 260 -32.44 -28.75 -99.92
C GLN A 260 -33.87 -28.33 -100.30
N ALA A 261 -34.50 -27.44 -99.53
CA ALA A 261 -35.81 -26.88 -99.87
C ALA A 261 -35.78 -26.03 -101.17
N ILE A 262 -34.74 -25.23 -101.37
CA ILE A 262 -34.52 -24.45 -102.60
C ILE A 262 -34.32 -25.39 -103.81
N GLY A 263 -33.48 -26.42 -103.67
CA GLY A 263 -33.25 -27.42 -104.73
C GLY A 263 -34.53 -28.15 -105.12
N ALA A 264 -35.30 -28.61 -104.14
CA ALA A 264 -36.60 -29.26 -104.36
C ALA A 264 -37.63 -28.31 -105.00
N ALA A 265 -37.68 -27.03 -104.60
CA ALA A 265 -38.56 -26.04 -105.20
C ALA A 265 -38.20 -25.73 -106.67
N ASN A 266 -36.91 -25.64 -106.98
CA ASN A 266 -36.43 -25.46 -108.36
C ASN A 266 -36.75 -26.70 -109.23
N ALA A 267 -36.63 -27.91 -108.68
CA ALA A 267 -37.03 -29.15 -109.36
C ALA A 267 -38.54 -29.20 -109.62
N ALA A 268 -39.38 -28.85 -108.63
CA ALA A 268 -40.83 -28.73 -108.79
C ALA A 268 -41.19 -27.74 -109.89
N ASN A 269 -40.54 -26.58 -109.95
CA ASN A 269 -40.78 -25.58 -110.98
C ASN A 269 -40.31 -26.02 -112.39
N ALA A 270 -39.34 -26.93 -112.47
CA ALA A 270 -38.89 -27.55 -113.73
C ALA A 270 -39.82 -28.69 -114.21
N SER A 271 -40.41 -29.48 -113.30
CA SER A 271 -41.44 -30.46 -113.65
C SER A 271 -42.79 -29.79 -113.97
N ALA A 272 -43.15 -28.69 -113.30
CA ALA A 272 -44.35 -27.91 -113.61
C ALA A 272 -44.31 -27.33 -115.04
N ARG A 273 -43.15 -26.80 -115.45
CA ARG A 273 -42.94 -26.34 -116.83
C ARG A 273 -43.00 -27.47 -117.86
N ARG A 274 -42.59 -28.70 -117.51
CA ARG A 274 -42.81 -29.89 -118.36
C ARG A 274 -44.30 -30.23 -118.49
N ALA A 275 -45.07 -30.20 -117.39
CA ALA A 275 -46.53 -30.40 -117.43
C ALA A 275 -47.24 -29.36 -118.32
N SER A 276 -46.84 -28.10 -118.20
CA SER A 276 -47.38 -26.99 -119.01
C SER A 276 -47.05 -27.11 -120.50
N LEU A 277 -45.84 -27.55 -120.85
CA LEU A 277 -45.44 -27.80 -122.25
C LEU A 277 -46.25 -28.93 -122.89
N ALA A 278 -46.42 -30.06 -122.18
CA ALA A 278 -47.25 -31.17 -122.64
C ALA A 278 -48.74 -30.76 -122.79
N ALA A 279 -49.25 -29.91 -121.90
CA ALA A 279 -50.59 -29.35 -122.01
C ALA A 279 -50.77 -28.47 -123.27
N ALA A 280 -49.79 -27.60 -123.56
CA ALA A 280 -49.82 -26.75 -124.74
C ALA A 280 -49.75 -27.56 -126.06
N GLN A 281 -48.95 -28.63 -126.10
CA GLN A 281 -48.92 -29.58 -127.22
C GLN A 281 -50.28 -30.25 -127.42
N THR A 282 -50.91 -30.70 -126.33
CA THR A 282 -52.23 -31.33 -126.36
C THR A 282 -53.32 -30.38 -126.88
N ALA A 283 -53.29 -29.10 -126.48
CA ALA A 283 -54.19 -28.06 -126.99
C ALA A 283 -54.00 -27.77 -128.50
N SER A 284 -52.77 -27.83 -129.00
CA SER A 284 -52.47 -27.62 -130.41
C SER A 284 -53.02 -28.74 -131.32
N ALA A 285 -52.96 -29.99 -130.84
CA ALA A 285 -53.55 -31.14 -131.54
C ALA A 285 -55.09 -31.02 -131.58
N ALA A 286 -55.70 -30.61 -130.48
CA ALA A 286 -57.15 -30.45 -130.34
C ALA A 286 -57.76 -29.41 -131.30
N ALA A 287 -57.09 -28.26 -131.50
CA ALA A 287 -57.53 -27.26 -132.47
C ALA A 287 -57.48 -27.78 -133.92
N SER A 288 -56.49 -28.62 -134.24
CA SER A 288 -56.30 -29.20 -135.58
C SER A 288 -57.42 -30.20 -135.94
N ALA A 289 -57.89 -30.99 -134.96
CA ALA A 289 -59.03 -31.90 -135.14
C ALA A 289 -60.35 -31.15 -135.44
N ALA A 290 -60.62 -30.04 -134.73
CA ALA A 290 -61.82 -29.24 -134.93
C ALA A 290 -61.87 -28.56 -136.32
N GLU A 291 -60.72 -28.10 -136.83
CA GLU A 291 -60.64 -27.49 -138.16
C GLU A 291 -60.84 -28.51 -139.29
N ALA A 292 -60.52 -29.79 -139.06
CA ALA A 292 -60.86 -30.89 -139.97
C ALA A 292 -62.37 -31.16 -139.98
N ALA A 293 -63.01 -31.27 -138.81
CA ALA A 293 -64.44 -31.52 -138.67
C ALA A 293 -65.30 -30.48 -139.42
N GLY A 294 -64.99 -29.18 -139.26
CA GLY A 294 -65.72 -28.10 -139.92
C GLY A 294 -65.67 -28.11 -141.46
N ARG A 295 -64.70 -28.82 -142.06
CA ARG A 295 -64.63 -29.04 -143.51
C ARG A 295 -65.48 -30.21 -143.99
N ALA A 296 -65.75 -31.20 -143.14
CA ALA A 296 -66.60 -32.35 -143.49
C ALA A 296 -68.08 -31.98 -143.55
N SER A 297 -68.61 -31.30 -142.52
CA SER A 297 -70.06 -31.03 -142.41
C SER A 297 -70.64 -30.16 -143.54
N ASN A 298 -69.85 -29.22 -144.09
CA ASN A 298 -70.27 -28.40 -145.25
C ASN A 298 -70.34 -29.18 -146.57
N ALA A 299 -69.70 -30.36 -146.68
CA ALA A 299 -69.85 -31.25 -147.84
C ALA A 299 -71.08 -32.17 -147.70
N ALA A 300 -71.52 -32.46 -146.48
CA ALA A 300 -72.66 -33.34 -146.19
C ALA A 300 -74.04 -32.64 -146.23
N TYR A 301 -74.09 -31.32 -146.01
CA TYR A 301 -75.34 -30.53 -145.91
C TYR A 301 -76.14 -30.38 -147.23
N ALA A 302 -75.88 -31.22 -148.23
CA ALA A 302 -76.56 -31.24 -149.53
C ALA A 302 -77.46 -32.47 -149.78
N ALA A 303 -77.64 -33.37 -148.81
CA ALA A 303 -78.53 -34.54 -148.94
C ALA A 303 -79.14 -35.01 -147.60
N GLY A 304 -80.44 -35.36 -147.59
CA GLY A 304 -81.06 -36.20 -146.54
C GLY A 304 -81.92 -35.50 -145.47
N THR A 305 -83.11 -35.03 -145.85
CA THR A 305 -84.07 -34.29 -145.01
C THR A 305 -84.85 -35.09 -143.94
N ASP A 306 -84.94 -34.52 -142.72
CA ASP A 306 -86.18 -34.29 -141.92
C ASP A 306 -86.79 -35.40 -140.98
N LYS A 307 -87.54 -34.91 -139.97
CA LYS A 307 -88.58 -35.51 -139.09
C LYS A 307 -88.24 -36.49 -137.94
N ASN A 308 -88.02 -35.88 -136.76
CA ASN A 308 -88.92 -35.93 -135.57
C ASN A 308 -89.33 -37.26 -134.87
N LYS A 309 -88.86 -37.35 -133.60
CA LYS A 309 -89.64 -37.56 -132.33
C LYS A 309 -89.98 -38.95 -131.77
N ALA A 310 -90.09 -38.91 -130.43
CA ALA A 310 -90.77 -39.81 -129.47
C ALA A 310 -90.02 -41.11 -129.08
N GLN A 311 -89.47 -41.28 -127.87
CA GLN A 311 -90.02 -41.18 -126.49
C GLN A 311 -90.70 -42.50 -126.01
N ALA A 312 -89.91 -43.51 -125.64
CA ALA A 312 -90.41 -44.77 -125.06
C ALA A 312 -89.50 -45.40 -123.97
N ALA A 313 -88.70 -44.60 -123.26
CA ALA A 313 -88.00 -44.93 -122.01
C ALA A 313 -87.74 -43.57 -121.31
N ARG A 314 -88.21 -43.21 -120.11
CA ARG A 314 -88.50 -43.97 -118.86
C ARG A 314 -87.28 -44.74 -118.38
N ASP A 315 -86.85 -44.42 -117.16
CA ASP A 315 -85.78 -45.07 -116.40
C ASP A 315 -84.38 -44.94 -117.03
N ARG A 316 -83.45 -44.10 -116.54
CA ARG A 316 -83.33 -43.39 -115.25
C ARG A 316 -82.93 -41.93 -115.52
N ALA A 317 -83.33 -40.91 -114.74
CA ALA A 317 -83.33 -40.74 -113.28
C ALA A 317 -81.90 -40.65 -112.70
N ALA A 318 -81.71 -39.78 -111.70
CA ALA A 318 -80.41 -39.29 -111.19
C ALA A 318 -79.63 -38.48 -112.26
N GLU A 319 -79.34 -37.18 -112.10
CA GLU A 319 -78.47 -36.50 -111.11
C GLU A 319 -76.98 -36.49 -111.55
N ALA A 320 -76.25 -35.37 -111.50
CA ALA A 320 -76.66 -34.02 -111.12
C ALA A 320 -75.95 -32.90 -111.92
N ARG A 321 -76.69 -31.80 -112.10
CA ARG A 321 -76.14 -30.48 -112.40
C ARG A 321 -75.24 -30.01 -111.25
N LYS A 322 -73.98 -29.66 -111.54
CA LYS A 322 -73.09 -28.65 -110.89
C LYS A 322 -71.64 -28.95 -111.32
N ALA A 323 -70.70 -28.02 -111.48
CA ALA A 323 -70.68 -26.56 -111.72
C ALA A 323 -69.19 -26.21 -112.08
N GLY A 324 -68.79 -25.06 -112.62
CA GLY A 324 -69.51 -23.89 -113.13
C GLY A 324 -68.52 -22.74 -113.47
N GLU A 325 -68.89 -21.94 -114.48
CA GLU A 325 -68.58 -20.49 -114.69
C GLU A 325 -67.14 -19.87 -114.60
N LEU A 326 -66.84 -19.06 -115.64
CA LEU A 326 -65.94 -17.88 -115.73
C LEU A 326 -64.41 -17.98 -115.48
N ALA A 327 -63.62 -17.83 -116.57
CA ALA A 327 -62.53 -16.83 -116.72
C ALA A 327 -62.04 -16.73 -118.19
N LYS A 328 -61.30 -15.67 -118.58
CA LYS A 328 -60.73 -15.50 -119.95
C LYS A 328 -59.38 -14.75 -119.96
N LYS A 329 -58.35 -15.32 -120.62
CA LYS A 329 -57.50 -14.72 -121.71
C LYS A 329 -56.04 -15.22 -121.71
N SER A 330 -55.59 -15.66 -122.89
CA SER A 330 -54.18 -15.76 -123.33
C SER A 330 -53.48 -14.38 -123.27
N ALA A 331 -52.18 -14.23 -122.95
CA ALA A 331 -50.99 -14.78 -123.62
C ALA A 331 -50.86 -14.40 -125.11
N LYS A 332 -49.83 -13.62 -125.48
CA LYS A 332 -49.47 -13.26 -126.87
C LYS A 332 -48.04 -12.67 -126.95
N ALA A 333 -47.36 -12.91 -128.08
CA ALA A 333 -46.27 -12.11 -128.70
C ALA A 333 -45.04 -11.72 -127.82
N ALA A 334 -43.82 -12.17 -128.14
CA ALA A 334 -42.95 -11.71 -129.26
C ALA A 334 -42.34 -10.31 -129.00
N GLU A 335 -41.12 -9.97 -129.42
CA GLU A 335 -40.40 -10.31 -130.66
C GLU A 335 -38.92 -10.72 -130.41
N GLN A 336 -38.36 -11.73 -131.10
CA GLN A 336 -37.77 -11.73 -132.47
C GLN A 336 -36.40 -11.03 -132.60
N ALA A 337 -35.71 -11.33 -133.71
CA ALA A 337 -34.56 -10.59 -134.25
C ALA A 337 -33.21 -10.62 -133.48
N GLY A 338 -32.60 -11.82 -133.39
CA GLY A 338 -31.18 -11.96 -133.08
C GLY A 338 -30.63 -13.39 -133.28
N LYS A 339 -31.21 -14.23 -134.15
CA LYS A 339 -31.02 -14.27 -135.63
C LYS A 339 -29.61 -14.74 -136.07
N ALA A 340 -29.62 -15.53 -137.15
CA ALA A 340 -28.45 -15.93 -137.96
C ALA A 340 -27.38 -16.82 -137.29
N SER A 341 -27.73 -18.08 -137.00
CA SER A 341 -26.99 -19.30 -137.40
C SER A 341 -27.63 -20.56 -136.79
N LEU A 342 -28.65 -21.23 -137.37
CA LEU A 342 -29.27 -21.09 -138.71
C LEU A 342 -28.28 -21.10 -139.89
N ALA A 343 -27.33 -22.04 -139.82
CA ALA A 343 -26.42 -22.40 -140.92
C ALA A 343 -26.13 -23.92 -140.97
N ALA A 344 -27.04 -24.71 -140.38
CA ALA A 344 -27.10 -26.18 -140.42
C ALA A 344 -28.60 -26.56 -140.40
N ALA A 345 -29.35 -26.19 -141.43
CA ALA A 345 -29.38 -26.80 -142.76
C ALA A 345 -30.36 -27.99 -142.79
N ASP A 346 -31.53 -27.70 -143.37
CA ASP A 346 -31.95 -28.35 -144.60
C ASP A 346 -32.26 -29.86 -144.56
N ALA A 347 -33.08 -30.24 -143.58
CA ALA A 347 -34.18 -31.17 -143.86
C ALA A 347 -35.50 -30.37 -143.96
N ALA A 348 -35.91 -30.12 -145.22
CA ALA A 348 -37.26 -29.87 -145.70
C ALA A 348 -38.36 -29.75 -144.59
N ALA A 349 -38.96 -28.60 -144.27
CA ALA A 349 -39.22 -27.40 -145.06
C ALA A 349 -39.91 -27.68 -146.42
N ALA A 350 -40.90 -26.86 -146.78
CA ALA A 350 -41.73 -27.02 -147.97
C ALA A 350 -42.63 -28.30 -147.99
N SER A 351 -43.80 -28.30 -148.64
CA SER A 351 -44.59 -27.19 -149.20
C SER A 351 -46.01 -27.66 -149.54
N ARG A 352 -46.89 -26.68 -149.74
CA ARG A 352 -47.91 -26.59 -150.81
C ARG A 352 -47.62 -27.59 -151.97
N SER A 353 -48.60 -28.27 -152.55
CA SER A 353 -50.03 -27.90 -152.62
C SER A 353 -50.98 -29.08 -152.86
N ALA A 354 -52.27 -28.76 -152.95
CA ALA A 354 -53.21 -29.35 -153.90
C ALA A 354 -52.53 -29.89 -155.18
N THR A 355 -53.02 -30.98 -155.79
CA THR A 355 -54.43 -31.12 -156.20
C THR A 355 -54.94 -32.56 -156.15
N GLY A 356 -56.24 -32.73 -155.88
CA GLY A 356 -56.92 -34.02 -155.75
C GLY A 356 -58.32 -33.85 -155.19
N ASN A 357 -59.15 -32.99 -155.79
CA ASN A 357 -60.49 -32.65 -155.28
C ASN A 357 -61.53 -33.70 -155.72
N ALA A 358 -61.31 -34.96 -155.36
CA ALA A 358 -62.27 -36.06 -155.53
C ALA A 358 -62.32 -36.96 -154.28
N ASP A 359 -61.15 -37.30 -153.73
CA ASP A 359 -61.01 -38.17 -152.54
C ASP A 359 -61.34 -37.46 -151.20
N LYS A 360 -61.69 -36.18 -151.25
CA LYS A 360 -61.71 -35.25 -150.11
C LYS A 360 -62.98 -35.28 -149.24
N ALA A 361 -63.94 -36.15 -149.54
CA ALA A 361 -65.05 -36.43 -148.63
C ALA A 361 -64.67 -37.48 -147.56
N ALA A 362 -63.89 -38.50 -147.93
CA ALA A 362 -63.43 -39.55 -147.02
C ALA A 362 -62.21 -39.12 -146.21
N ALA A 363 -61.18 -38.58 -146.89
CA ALA A 363 -59.92 -38.18 -146.25
C ALA A 363 -60.06 -37.08 -145.17
N ALA A 364 -61.19 -36.36 -145.14
CA ALA A 364 -61.49 -35.36 -144.12
C ALA A 364 -61.92 -35.97 -142.76
N ALA A 365 -62.38 -37.23 -142.74
CA ALA A 365 -62.76 -37.92 -141.52
C ALA A 365 -61.56 -38.59 -140.84
N ASP A 366 -60.68 -39.23 -141.61
CA ASP A 366 -59.51 -39.93 -141.06
C ASP A 366 -58.44 -38.97 -140.55
N GLN A 367 -58.19 -37.84 -141.24
CA GLN A 367 -57.30 -36.79 -140.73
C GLN A 367 -57.76 -36.21 -139.37
N ALA A 368 -59.05 -36.27 -139.05
CA ALA A 368 -59.52 -35.82 -137.74
C ALA A 368 -59.11 -36.81 -136.63
N ALA A 369 -59.05 -38.12 -136.92
CA ALA A 369 -58.67 -39.16 -135.97
C ALA A 369 -57.19 -39.10 -135.58
N ASP A 370 -56.28 -38.92 -136.55
CA ASP A 370 -54.83 -38.85 -136.29
C ASP A 370 -54.46 -37.72 -135.31
N TYR A 371 -55.13 -36.56 -135.41
CA TYR A 371 -54.94 -35.43 -134.47
C TYR A 371 -55.50 -35.70 -133.07
N ALA A 372 -56.39 -36.67 -132.90
CA ALA A 372 -56.90 -37.05 -131.58
C ALA A 372 -55.94 -37.97 -130.82
N ASP A 373 -55.41 -39.01 -131.46
CA ASP A 373 -54.49 -39.95 -130.82
C ASP A 373 -53.17 -39.25 -130.40
N ALA A 374 -52.68 -38.30 -131.20
CA ALA A 374 -51.55 -37.44 -130.84
C ALA A 374 -51.80 -36.57 -129.58
N ALA A 375 -53.06 -36.17 -129.34
CA ALA A 375 -53.46 -35.47 -128.14
C ALA A 375 -53.54 -36.40 -126.92
N GLY A 376 -54.02 -37.64 -127.11
CA GLY A 376 -54.05 -38.69 -126.08
C GLY A 376 -52.67 -38.97 -125.48
N GLY A 377 -51.63 -39.10 -126.32
CA GLY A 377 -50.26 -39.30 -125.86
C GLY A 377 -49.75 -38.15 -124.99
N SER A 378 -49.89 -36.91 -125.47
CA SER A 378 -49.41 -35.68 -124.80
C SER A 378 -50.05 -35.45 -123.42
N SER A 379 -51.32 -35.86 -123.25
CA SER A 379 -52.06 -35.81 -121.98
C SER A 379 -51.49 -36.74 -120.89
N SER A 380 -50.82 -37.84 -121.27
CA SER A 380 -50.20 -38.76 -120.31
C SER A 380 -48.92 -38.20 -119.70
N GLU A 381 -48.11 -37.52 -120.51
CA GLU A 381 -46.83 -36.91 -120.09
C GLU A 381 -47.06 -35.72 -119.16
N ALA A 382 -48.10 -34.92 -119.41
CA ALA A 382 -48.53 -33.84 -118.52
C ALA A 382 -48.85 -34.35 -117.10
N ARG A 383 -49.55 -35.48 -116.99
CA ARG A 383 -49.88 -36.12 -115.70
C ARG A 383 -48.66 -36.71 -115.00
N ALA A 384 -47.72 -37.32 -115.73
CA ALA A 384 -46.48 -37.81 -115.17
C ALA A 384 -45.64 -36.67 -114.56
N ALA A 385 -45.52 -35.54 -115.27
CA ALA A 385 -44.81 -34.36 -114.81
C ALA A 385 -45.52 -33.64 -113.62
N ALA A 386 -46.86 -33.62 -113.58
CA ALA A 386 -47.60 -33.13 -112.41
C ALA A 386 -47.37 -34.00 -111.16
N ALA A 387 -47.38 -35.34 -111.32
CA ALA A 387 -47.08 -36.27 -110.23
C ALA A 387 -45.61 -36.18 -109.76
N GLU A 388 -44.66 -35.87 -110.65
CA GLU A 388 -43.28 -35.54 -110.30
C GLU A 388 -43.18 -34.23 -109.51
N THR A 389 -43.93 -33.21 -109.94
CA THR A 389 -44.01 -31.91 -109.24
C THR A 389 -44.51 -32.06 -107.81
N ARG A 390 -45.57 -32.85 -107.57
CA ARG A 390 -46.05 -33.17 -106.22
C ARG A 390 -44.97 -33.78 -105.33
N ARG A 391 -44.11 -34.66 -105.86
CA ARG A 391 -43.02 -35.28 -105.07
C ARG A 391 -41.96 -34.26 -104.67
N HIS A 392 -41.60 -33.35 -105.58
CA HIS A 392 -40.66 -32.27 -105.28
C HIS A 392 -41.24 -31.19 -104.35
N ALA A 393 -42.53 -30.87 -104.47
CA ALA A 393 -43.23 -30.01 -103.52
C ALA A 393 -43.28 -30.64 -102.12
N ALA A 394 -43.66 -31.92 -102.00
CA ALA A 394 -43.63 -32.65 -100.73
C ALA A 394 -42.22 -32.65 -100.09
N GLU A 395 -41.17 -32.83 -100.89
CA GLU A 395 -39.79 -32.77 -100.41
C GLU A 395 -39.38 -31.37 -99.95
N ALA A 396 -39.76 -30.31 -100.67
CA ALA A 396 -39.50 -28.93 -100.25
C ALA A 396 -40.19 -28.61 -98.91
N ASN A 397 -41.42 -29.10 -98.69
CA ASN A 397 -42.10 -28.97 -97.39
C ASN A 397 -41.40 -29.77 -96.28
N ARG A 398 -40.91 -30.99 -96.55
CA ARG A 398 -40.12 -31.76 -95.56
C ARG A 398 -38.85 -31.03 -95.15
N ALA A 399 -38.09 -30.53 -96.13
CA ALA A 399 -36.87 -29.77 -95.90
C ALA A 399 -37.14 -28.44 -95.15
N ALA A 400 -38.22 -27.72 -95.48
CA ALA A 400 -38.63 -26.53 -94.75
C ALA A 400 -39.05 -26.82 -93.29
N ASN A 401 -39.76 -27.92 -93.05
CA ASN A 401 -40.13 -28.35 -91.69
C ASN A 401 -38.89 -28.76 -90.87
N ALA A 402 -37.89 -29.39 -91.51
CA ALA A 402 -36.61 -29.71 -90.87
C ALA A 402 -35.82 -28.43 -90.53
N ALA A 403 -35.71 -27.48 -91.47
CA ALA A 403 -35.06 -26.19 -91.24
C ALA A 403 -35.73 -25.41 -90.09
N GLU A 404 -37.05 -25.43 -90.00
CA GLU A 404 -37.78 -24.80 -88.90
C GLU A 404 -37.56 -25.49 -87.55
N ALA A 405 -37.57 -26.84 -87.51
CA ALA A 405 -37.28 -27.59 -86.29
C ALA A 405 -35.83 -27.35 -85.79
N LEU A 406 -34.87 -27.22 -86.72
CA LEU A 406 -33.47 -26.88 -86.41
C LEU A 406 -33.32 -25.42 -85.97
N ALA A 407 -34.05 -24.48 -86.57
CA ALA A 407 -34.09 -23.09 -86.12
C ALA A 407 -34.68 -22.95 -84.70
N ARG A 408 -35.73 -23.73 -84.37
CA ARG A 408 -36.27 -23.81 -83.00
C ARG A 408 -35.24 -24.36 -82.02
N ARG A 409 -34.51 -25.43 -82.37
CA ARG A 409 -33.40 -25.97 -81.54
C ARG A 409 -32.27 -24.96 -81.34
N SER A 410 -31.89 -24.22 -82.40
CA SER A 410 -30.87 -23.16 -82.32
C SER A 410 -31.32 -22.03 -81.38
N ALA A 411 -32.59 -21.63 -81.42
CA ALA A 411 -33.17 -20.66 -80.49
C ALA A 411 -33.25 -21.17 -79.03
N THR A 412 -33.60 -22.44 -78.80
CA THR A 412 -33.54 -23.04 -77.46
C THR A 412 -32.12 -23.02 -76.90
N ALA A 413 -31.13 -23.45 -77.69
CA ALA A 413 -29.74 -23.43 -77.28
C ALA A 413 -29.21 -21.99 -77.04
N ALA A 414 -29.70 -20.99 -77.78
CA ALA A 414 -29.37 -19.59 -77.54
C ALA A 414 -29.97 -19.04 -76.24
N ASN A 415 -31.21 -19.42 -75.89
CA ASN A 415 -31.79 -19.10 -74.59
C ASN A 415 -31.01 -19.77 -73.46
N GLU A 416 -30.73 -21.07 -73.56
CA GLU A 416 -29.95 -21.81 -72.56
C GLU A 416 -28.51 -21.28 -72.40
N ALA A 417 -27.91 -20.72 -73.46
CA ALA A 417 -26.62 -20.03 -73.39
C ALA A 417 -26.72 -18.71 -72.62
N ARG A 418 -27.79 -17.93 -72.83
CA ARG A 418 -28.03 -16.66 -72.14
C ARG A 418 -28.44 -16.86 -70.68
N ASP A 419 -29.21 -17.89 -70.38
CA ASP A 419 -29.59 -18.22 -69.00
C ASP A 419 -28.35 -18.66 -68.19
N ALA A 420 -27.41 -19.39 -68.81
CA ALA A 420 -26.10 -19.66 -68.25
C ALA A 420 -25.22 -18.39 -68.12
N ALA A 421 -25.26 -17.47 -69.09
CA ALA A 421 -24.55 -16.19 -68.98
C ALA A 421 -25.07 -15.30 -67.84
N ASN A 422 -26.39 -15.23 -67.65
CA ASN A 422 -27.01 -14.56 -66.50
C ASN A 422 -26.59 -15.21 -65.18
N SER A 423 -26.56 -16.56 -65.12
CA SER A 423 -26.09 -17.32 -63.95
C SER A 423 -24.63 -17.02 -63.63
N ALA A 424 -23.75 -16.98 -64.64
CA ALA A 424 -22.35 -16.61 -64.48
C ALA A 424 -22.17 -15.15 -64.02
N ALA A 425 -23.02 -14.23 -64.48
CA ALA A 425 -23.02 -12.84 -64.02
C ALA A 425 -23.41 -12.73 -62.54
N THR A 426 -24.50 -13.38 -62.10
CA THR A 426 -24.88 -13.40 -60.67
C THR A 426 -23.81 -14.08 -59.79
N HIS A 427 -23.16 -15.13 -60.27
CA HIS A 427 -22.01 -15.72 -59.57
C HIS A 427 -20.79 -14.77 -59.51
N ALA A 428 -20.59 -13.89 -60.50
CA ALA A 428 -19.57 -12.85 -60.44
C ALA A 428 -19.94 -11.69 -59.50
N GLU A 429 -21.22 -11.31 -59.43
CA GLU A 429 -21.75 -10.36 -58.45
C GLU A 429 -21.57 -10.90 -57.02
N ASN A 430 -22.00 -12.14 -56.75
CA ASN A 430 -21.80 -12.80 -55.45
C ASN A 430 -20.31 -12.93 -55.06
N ALA A 431 -19.42 -13.14 -56.03
CA ALA A 431 -17.98 -13.21 -55.79
C ALA A 431 -17.37 -11.84 -55.46
N ALA A 432 -17.91 -10.75 -56.02
CA ALA A 432 -17.53 -9.38 -55.68
C ALA A 432 -18.04 -8.98 -54.30
N ASP A 433 -19.32 -9.25 -53.98
CA ASP A 433 -19.89 -9.03 -52.64
C ASP A 433 -19.07 -9.76 -51.56
N ALA A 434 -18.66 -11.00 -51.84
CA ALA A 434 -17.80 -11.79 -50.94
C ALA A 434 -16.35 -11.27 -50.85
N ALA A 435 -15.87 -10.53 -51.85
CA ALA A 435 -14.56 -9.87 -51.78
C ALA A 435 -14.61 -8.56 -50.98
N ASP A 436 -15.73 -7.83 -51.04
CA ASP A 436 -15.99 -6.65 -50.19
C ASP A 436 -16.22 -7.07 -48.72
N GLU A 437 -16.95 -8.15 -48.45
CA GLU A 437 -17.04 -8.78 -47.11
C GLU A 437 -15.64 -9.13 -46.56
N ALA A 438 -14.78 -9.75 -47.39
CA ALA A 438 -13.40 -10.06 -47.00
C ALA A 438 -12.54 -8.80 -46.76
N ALA A 439 -12.85 -7.69 -47.44
CA ALA A 439 -12.16 -6.41 -47.26
C ALA A 439 -12.58 -5.68 -45.97
N GLU A 440 -13.87 -5.72 -45.62
CA GLU A 440 -14.38 -5.16 -44.36
C GLU A 440 -13.77 -5.89 -43.16
N HIS A 441 -13.83 -7.23 -43.14
CA HIS A 441 -13.24 -8.03 -42.07
C HIS A 441 -11.70 -7.94 -41.99
N ALA A 442 -11.00 -7.71 -43.11
CA ALA A 442 -9.56 -7.41 -43.07
C ALA A 442 -9.27 -6.04 -42.45
N GLY A 443 -10.15 -5.05 -42.66
CA GLY A 443 -10.10 -3.76 -41.96
C GLY A 443 -10.33 -3.90 -40.46
N GLU A 444 -11.37 -4.64 -40.06
CA GLU A 444 -11.64 -4.94 -38.65
C GLU A 444 -10.44 -5.63 -37.97
N ALA A 445 -9.84 -6.63 -38.61
CA ALA A 445 -8.67 -7.33 -38.08
C ALA A 445 -7.47 -6.39 -37.87
N ALA A 446 -7.24 -5.45 -38.80
CA ALA A 446 -6.16 -4.46 -38.70
C ALA A 446 -6.40 -3.44 -37.57
N ASP A 447 -7.63 -2.93 -37.42
CA ASP A 447 -7.98 -1.99 -36.34
C ASP A 447 -7.89 -2.65 -34.95
N GLN A 448 -8.35 -3.90 -34.82
CA GLN A 448 -8.22 -4.65 -33.57
C GLN A 448 -6.75 -4.97 -33.25
N ALA A 449 -5.91 -5.27 -34.25
CA ALA A 449 -4.47 -5.43 -34.04
C ALA A 449 -3.78 -4.12 -33.62
N ALA A 450 -4.24 -2.97 -34.11
CA ALA A 450 -3.75 -1.66 -33.68
C ALA A 450 -4.14 -1.34 -32.23
N GLU A 451 -5.38 -1.67 -31.82
CA GLU A 451 -5.82 -1.52 -30.43
C GLU A 451 -5.06 -2.47 -29.50
N ALA A 452 -4.85 -3.75 -29.88
CA ALA A 452 -4.06 -4.70 -29.12
C ALA A 452 -2.62 -4.19 -28.88
N ALA A 453 -1.97 -3.64 -29.91
CA ALA A 453 -0.64 -3.04 -29.78
C ALA A 453 -0.61 -1.79 -28.88
N LYS A 454 -1.67 -0.96 -28.91
CA LYS A 454 -1.85 0.20 -28.03
C LYS A 454 -2.05 -0.23 -26.57
N GLN A 455 -2.84 -1.27 -26.32
CA GLN A 455 -3.06 -1.82 -24.98
C GLN A 455 -1.80 -2.52 -24.43
N ALA A 456 -1.04 -3.24 -25.27
CA ALA A 456 0.26 -3.79 -24.88
C ALA A 456 1.28 -2.70 -24.47
N ALA A 457 1.28 -1.56 -25.15
CA ALA A 457 2.12 -0.42 -24.76
C ALA A 457 1.66 0.21 -23.43
N ALA A 458 0.36 0.28 -23.17
CA ALA A 458 -0.20 0.72 -21.88
C ALA A 458 0.15 -0.25 -20.74
N ALA A 459 0.00 -1.56 -20.96
CA ALA A 459 0.37 -2.60 -20.01
C ALA A 459 1.86 -2.52 -19.65
N LYS A 460 2.73 -2.26 -20.63
CA LYS A 460 4.16 -2.01 -20.38
C LYS A 460 4.41 -0.76 -19.55
N ALA A 461 3.80 0.38 -19.90
CA ALA A 461 4.01 1.62 -19.15
C ALA A 461 3.56 1.50 -17.69
N ALA A 462 2.46 0.78 -17.44
CA ALA A 462 1.98 0.46 -16.10
C ALA A 462 2.94 -0.50 -15.35
N ALA A 463 3.46 -1.54 -16.00
CA ALA A 463 4.44 -2.45 -15.42
C ALA A 463 5.79 -1.79 -15.08
N ASP A 464 6.27 -0.88 -15.94
CA ASP A 464 7.45 -0.06 -15.68
C ASP A 464 7.21 0.89 -14.49
N THR A 465 6.01 1.46 -14.38
CA THR A 465 5.60 2.33 -13.24
C THR A 465 5.56 1.57 -11.93
N ALA A 466 4.96 0.37 -11.88
CA ALA A 466 4.98 -0.49 -10.70
C ALA A 466 6.41 -0.84 -10.27
N THR A 467 7.27 -1.18 -11.24
CA THR A 467 8.68 -1.48 -10.99
C THR A 467 9.44 -0.26 -10.44
N ALA A 468 9.16 0.96 -10.94
CA ALA A 468 9.78 2.19 -10.47
C ALA A 468 9.34 2.58 -9.04
N ALA A 469 8.07 2.40 -8.69
CA ALA A 469 7.55 2.66 -7.34
C ALA A 469 8.24 1.76 -6.30
N VAL A 470 8.33 0.45 -6.57
CA VAL A 470 9.02 -0.53 -5.70
C VAL A 470 10.53 -0.26 -5.61
N THR A 471 11.17 0.12 -6.72
CA THR A 471 12.59 0.53 -6.73
C THR A 471 12.83 1.79 -5.89
N THR A 472 11.82 2.65 -5.76
CA THR A 472 11.87 3.85 -4.91
C THR A 472 11.64 3.47 -3.45
N ALA A 473 10.71 2.54 -3.16
CA ALA A 473 10.46 2.04 -1.81
C ALA A 473 11.69 1.39 -1.18
N GLN A 474 12.40 0.53 -1.94
CA GLN A 474 13.67 -0.06 -1.50
C GLN A 474 14.68 1.03 -1.12
N LYS A 475 14.90 2.03 -1.99
CA LYS A 475 15.83 3.14 -1.72
C LYS A 475 15.43 3.99 -0.52
N THR A 476 14.14 4.15 -0.25
CA THR A 476 13.63 4.85 0.94
C THR A 476 13.98 4.08 2.22
N PHE A 477 13.82 2.75 2.21
CA PHE A 477 14.21 1.87 3.31
C PHE A 477 15.74 1.83 3.50
N ASP A 478 16.51 1.66 2.42
CA ASP A 478 17.97 1.63 2.45
C ASP A 478 18.52 2.92 3.09
N LEU A 479 18.05 4.09 2.63
CA LEU A 479 18.42 5.41 3.14
C LEU A 479 17.96 5.62 4.60
N ALA A 480 16.80 5.09 4.99
CA ALA A 480 16.33 5.15 6.37
C ALA A 480 17.26 4.37 7.30
N ARG A 481 17.69 3.16 6.90
CA ARG A 481 18.66 2.35 7.67
C ARG A 481 20.04 2.99 7.73
N GLU A 482 20.53 3.59 6.64
CA GLU A 482 21.79 4.36 6.66
C GLU A 482 21.71 5.55 7.64
N THR A 483 20.62 6.33 7.56
CA THR A 483 20.40 7.51 8.42
C THR A 483 20.30 7.12 9.90
N GLU A 484 19.52 6.10 10.22
CA GLU A 484 19.31 5.58 11.57
C GLU A 484 20.60 5.00 12.17
N THR A 485 21.47 4.42 11.34
CA THR A 485 22.78 3.91 11.77
C THR A 485 23.75 5.04 12.14
N GLU A 486 23.81 6.13 11.36
CA GLU A 486 24.71 7.26 11.69
C GLU A 486 24.16 8.14 12.82
N ASP A 487 22.83 8.27 12.96
CA ASP A 487 22.21 8.90 14.14
C ASP A 487 22.53 8.13 15.42
N LEU A 488 22.35 6.80 15.39
CA LEU A 488 22.76 5.91 16.48
C LEU A 488 24.26 6.05 16.80
N LYS A 489 25.13 6.07 15.77
CA LYS A 489 26.57 6.28 15.98
C LYS A 489 26.85 7.62 16.63
N THR A 490 26.19 8.69 16.17
CA THR A 490 26.37 10.06 16.66
C THR A 490 25.93 10.21 18.12
N ARG A 491 24.74 9.69 18.48
CA ARG A 491 24.27 9.71 19.88
C ARG A 491 25.13 8.82 20.78
N THR A 492 25.66 7.71 20.27
CA THR A 492 26.63 6.87 21.00
C THR A 492 27.93 7.58 21.28
N ASP A 493 28.52 8.24 20.28
CA ASP A 493 29.79 8.97 20.44
C ASP A 493 29.63 10.15 21.42
N ALA A 494 28.51 10.89 21.36
CA ALA A 494 28.18 11.94 22.32
C ALA A 494 27.94 11.42 23.76
N GLY A 495 27.25 10.28 23.90
CA GLY A 495 27.02 9.62 25.19
C GLY A 495 28.33 9.16 25.85
N VAL A 496 29.29 8.66 25.05
CA VAL A 496 30.62 8.26 25.52
C VAL A 496 31.41 9.44 26.08
N GLU A 497 31.44 10.59 25.38
CA GLU A 497 32.12 11.81 25.88
C GLU A 497 31.47 12.34 27.17
N SER A 498 30.13 12.24 27.28
CA SER A 498 29.39 12.56 28.52
C SER A 498 29.79 11.64 29.68
N ALA A 499 29.80 10.32 29.45
CA ALA A 499 30.18 9.33 30.45
C ALA A 499 31.65 9.48 30.89
N MET A 500 32.58 9.73 29.95
CA MET A 500 33.98 10.04 30.28
C MET A 500 34.11 11.32 31.11
N THR A 501 33.33 12.36 30.81
CA THR A 501 33.33 13.62 31.57
C THR A 501 32.80 13.43 32.99
N GLN A 502 31.71 12.67 33.16
CA GLN A 502 31.16 12.35 34.48
C GLN A 502 32.12 11.48 35.30
N LYS A 503 32.72 10.46 34.67
CA LYS A 503 33.77 9.63 35.27
C LYS A 503 34.95 10.46 35.77
N ALA A 504 35.50 11.36 34.94
CA ALA A 504 36.65 12.18 35.34
C ALA A 504 36.37 13.05 36.59
N ALA A 505 35.13 13.51 36.78
CA ALA A 505 34.71 14.21 37.99
C ALA A 505 34.65 13.29 39.23
N ALA A 506 34.14 12.05 39.08
CA ALA A 506 34.10 11.05 40.15
C ALA A 506 35.50 10.53 40.54
N ASP A 507 36.37 10.31 39.55
CA ASP A 507 37.77 9.93 39.77
C ASP A 507 38.52 11.03 40.53
N THR A 508 38.28 12.32 40.20
CA THR A 508 38.86 13.47 40.92
C THR A 508 38.47 13.50 42.40
N PHE A 509 37.18 13.31 42.72
CA PHE A 509 36.71 13.22 44.11
C PHE A 509 37.38 12.06 44.87
N THR A 510 37.50 10.90 44.20
CA THR A 510 38.14 9.70 44.76
C THR A 510 39.63 9.92 45.07
N VAL A 511 40.35 10.65 44.20
CA VAL A 511 41.75 11.02 44.41
C VAL A 511 41.92 11.97 45.60
N ASP A 512 41.08 13.00 45.74
CA ASP A 512 41.21 13.95 46.86
C ASP A 512 40.82 13.34 48.21
N LEU A 513 39.84 12.43 48.21
CA LEU A 513 39.53 11.59 49.37
C LEU A 513 40.70 10.67 49.72
N SER A 514 41.37 10.07 48.74
CA SER A 514 42.55 9.22 48.93
C SER A 514 43.75 10.00 49.51
N LYS A 515 44.01 11.23 49.02
CA LYS A 515 45.03 12.14 49.60
C LYS A 515 44.77 12.39 51.08
N THR A 516 43.52 12.64 51.45
CA THR A 516 43.08 12.93 52.82
C THR A 516 43.39 11.77 53.78
N VAL A 517 43.21 10.51 53.36
CA VAL A 517 43.54 9.35 54.20
C VAL A 517 45.05 9.11 54.28
N VAL A 518 45.79 9.25 53.18
CA VAL A 518 47.26 9.05 53.17
C VAL A 518 47.97 10.07 54.07
N GLU A 519 47.54 11.33 54.07
CA GLU A 519 48.04 12.37 54.98
C GLU A 519 47.59 12.12 56.43
N GLY A 520 46.34 11.66 56.64
CA GLY A 520 45.88 11.20 57.96
C GLY A 520 46.82 10.16 58.59
N GLN A 521 47.17 9.09 57.86
CA GLN A 521 48.11 8.08 58.36
C GLN A 521 49.51 8.66 58.60
N ALA A 522 50.02 9.53 57.72
CA ALA A 522 51.32 10.16 57.89
C ALA A 522 51.41 10.95 59.21
N ILE A 523 50.33 11.63 59.61
CA ILE A 523 50.29 12.36 60.90
C ILE A 523 50.34 11.39 62.09
N VAL A 524 49.69 10.22 62.02
CA VAL A 524 49.79 9.19 63.07
C VAL A 524 51.23 8.68 63.20
N ASP A 525 51.86 8.34 62.07
CA ASP A 525 53.22 7.81 62.02
C ASP A 525 54.25 8.85 62.50
N ASP A 526 54.12 10.10 62.06
CA ASP A 526 54.98 11.21 62.46
C ASP A 526 54.81 11.53 63.97
N THR A 527 53.57 11.56 64.49
CA THR A 527 53.33 11.75 65.93
C THR A 527 54.07 10.71 66.74
N LYS A 528 53.87 9.42 66.39
CA LYS A 528 54.50 8.27 67.06
C LYS A 528 56.04 8.32 66.99
N ALA A 529 56.59 8.75 65.86
CA ALA A 529 58.03 8.96 65.71
C ALA A 529 58.56 10.07 66.65
N LEU A 530 57.83 11.19 66.78
CA LEU A 530 58.17 12.27 67.69
C LEU A 530 58.00 11.89 69.17
N THR A 531 56.99 11.10 69.55
CA THR A 531 56.84 10.54 70.91
C THR A 531 58.08 9.73 71.31
N LEU A 532 58.60 8.91 70.39
CA LEU A 532 59.82 8.13 70.57
C LEU A 532 61.10 9.00 70.57
N GLU A 533 61.11 10.13 69.86
CA GLU A 533 62.21 11.10 69.92
C GLU A 533 62.21 11.84 71.27
N ALA A 534 61.03 12.29 71.74
CA ALA A 534 60.83 13.05 72.97
C ALA A 534 61.08 12.26 74.25
N SER A 535 61.14 10.92 74.15
CA SER A 535 61.37 10.01 75.26
C SER A 535 62.85 9.64 75.49
N LYS A 536 63.77 10.17 74.67
CA LYS A 536 65.22 9.95 74.81
C LYS A 536 65.87 10.98 75.76
N PRO A 537 66.84 10.58 76.60
CA PRO A 537 67.62 11.53 77.40
C PRO A 537 68.44 12.48 76.51
N ASP A 538 68.77 13.65 77.05
CA ASP A 538 69.64 14.68 76.45
C ASP A 538 69.20 15.20 75.06
N THR A 539 67.93 15.03 74.68
CA THR A 539 67.40 15.48 73.39
C THR A 539 66.98 16.96 73.43
N ASP A 540 67.21 17.70 72.35
CA ASP A 540 66.76 19.09 72.18
C ASP A 540 65.23 19.18 72.24
N GLN A 541 64.72 19.70 73.37
CA GLN A 541 63.29 19.82 73.61
C GLN A 541 62.65 20.91 72.73
N ALA A 542 63.37 21.98 72.37
CA ALA A 542 62.84 23.05 71.52
C ALA A 542 62.70 22.57 70.06
N ALA A 543 63.70 21.85 69.55
CA ALA A 543 63.61 21.23 68.23
C ALA A 543 62.47 20.18 68.14
N ILE A 544 62.21 19.45 69.23
CA ILE A 544 61.07 18.52 69.31
C ILE A 544 59.75 19.26 69.40
N ALA A 545 59.64 20.33 70.19
CA ALA A 545 58.42 21.12 70.27
C ALA A 545 58.07 21.77 68.92
N ALA A 546 59.05 22.31 68.18
CA ALA A 546 58.83 22.83 66.83
C ALA A 546 58.26 21.76 65.86
N LYS A 547 58.83 20.53 65.86
CA LYS A 547 58.27 19.40 65.10
C LYS A 547 56.87 19.02 65.60
N GLY A 548 56.65 19.04 66.91
CA GLY A 548 55.36 18.75 67.55
C GLY A 548 54.26 19.75 67.18
N ARG A 549 54.58 21.04 67.10
CA ARG A 549 53.66 22.09 66.59
C ARG A 549 53.29 21.82 65.13
N ALA A 550 54.26 21.44 64.28
CA ALA A 550 53.97 21.07 62.89
C ALA A 550 53.04 19.86 62.75
N VAL A 551 53.22 18.83 63.58
CA VAL A 551 52.37 17.63 63.58
C VAL A 551 50.99 17.90 64.19
N ALA A 552 50.91 18.64 65.30
CA ALA A 552 49.64 19.08 65.89
C ALA A 552 48.83 19.95 64.91
N LEU A 553 49.48 20.85 64.17
CA LEU A 553 48.81 21.71 63.19
C LEU A 553 48.26 20.91 61.99
N ARG A 554 48.94 19.85 61.57
CA ARG A 554 48.41 18.89 60.59
C ARG A 554 47.24 18.10 61.19
N ALA A 555 47.38 17.57 62.41
CA ALA A 555 46.30 16.85 63.10
C ALA A 555 45.02 17.70 63.21
N LEU A 556 45.18 18.99 63.50
CA LEU A 556 44.11 19.98 63.59
C LEU A 556 43.34 20.18 62.28
N LYS A 557 43.94 19.88 61.12
CA LYS A 557 43.25 19.88 59.82
C LYS A 557 42.45 18.59 59.62
N TYR A 558 43.05 17.43 59.88
CA TYR A 558 42.58 16.15 59.34
C TYR A 558 41.70 15.26 60.26
N PHE A 559 41.70 15.41 61.59
CA PHE A 559 41.01 14.46 62.50
C PHE A 559 39.62 14.90 63.02
N GLY A 560 39.00 14.06 63.86
CA GLY A 560 37.76 14.35 64.60
C GLY A 560 37.97 15.34 65.75
N SER A 561 36.90 15.62 66.53
CA SER A 561 36.89 16.63 67.59
C SER A 561 38.01 16.42 68.62
N TRP A 562 38.04 15.28 69.31
CA TRP A 562 38.99 15.02 70.40
C TRP A 562 40.46 15.24 70.00
N ARG A 563 40.89 14.72 68.85
CA ARG A 563 42.25 14.94 68.33
C ARG A 563 42.50 16.37 67.85
N LYS A 564 41.48 17.08 67.36
CA LYS A 564 41.54 18.52 67.07
C LYS A 564 41.63 19.37 68.35
N ASP A 565 40.91 19.00 69.39
CA ASP A 565 40.87 19.73 70.66
C ASP A 565 42.20 19.60 71.40
N ALA A 566 42.75 18.38 71.53
CA ALA A 566 44.08 18.16 72.10
C ALA A 566 45.20 18.82 71.27
N ALA A 567 45.10 18.83 69.94
CA ALA A 567 46.01 19.60 69.09
C ALA A 567 45.89 21.11 69.29
N THR A 568 44.67 21.62 69.53
CA THR A 568 44.40 23.04 69.82
C THR A 568 44.97 23.45 71.18
N GLU A 569 44.88 22.58 72.19
CA GLU A 569 45.50 22.79 73.50
C GLU A 569 47.03 22.86 73.37
N ALA A 570 47.65 21.87 72.70
CA ALA A 570 49.09 21.83 72.43
C ALA A 570 49.59 23.10 71.73
N LEU A 571 48.91 23.52 70.66
CA LEU A 571 49.25 24.73 69.90
C LEU A 571 48.92 26.05 70.62
N SER A 572 48.11 26.01 71.69
CA SER A 572 47.89 27.15 72.59
C SER A 572 48.93 27.26 73.70
N GLY A 573 49.72 26.19 73.93
CA GLY A 573 50.65 26.07 75.04
C GLY A 573 52.12 26.35 74.72
N THR A 574 52.93 26.24 75.76
CA THR A 574 54.40 26.28 75.72
C THR A 574 54.96 25.01 75.08
N ASP A 575 56.28 25.00 74.83
CA ASP A 575 56.96 23.83 74.30
C ASP A 575 56.83 22.60 75.21
N ALA A 576 56.72 22.78 76.52
CA ALA A 576 56.46 21.69 77.47
C ALA A 576 55.05 21.08 77.28
N ASP A 577 54.07 21.89 76.90
CA ASP A 577 52.69 21.45 76.67
C ASP A 577 52.60 20.69 75.34
N VAL A 578 53.32 21.12 74.30
CA VAL A 578 53.48 20.38 73.04
C VAL A 578 54.19 19.04 73.26
N ILE A 579 55.23 18.99 74.10
CA ILE A 579 55.91 17.74 74.47
C ILE A 579 54.99 16.83 75.30
N THR A 580 54.08 17.39 76.10
CA THR A 580 53.07 16.64 76.85
C THR A 580 51.98 16.08 75.93
N TYR A 581 51.54 16.85 74.92
CA TYR A 581 50.67 16.37 73.86
C TYR A 581 51.28 15.18 73.10
N LEU A 582 52.56 15.27 72.71
CA LEU A 582 53.28 14.17 72.07
C LEU A 582 53.46 12.93 72.99
N LYS A 583 53.51 13.10 74.31
CA LYS A 583 53.78 12.01 75.27
C LYS A 583 52.54 11.33 75.83
N THR A 584 51.42 12.04 75.95
CA THR A 584 50.17 11.53 76.53
C THR A 584 48.90 12.11 75.92
N GLY A 585 48.91 13.39 75.51
CA GLY A 585 47.68 14.05 75.02
C GLY A 585 47.12 13.47 73.72
N TRP A 586 47.98 13.01 72.82
CA TRP A 586 47.57 12.32 71.59
C TRP A 586 46.84 11.00 71.88
N ASP A 587 47.43 10.13 72.71
CA ASP A 587 46.87 8.82 73.03
C ASP A 587 45.57 8.92 73.86
N GLN A 588 45.46 9.94 74.72
CA GLN A 588 44.21 10.28 75.40
C GLN A 588 43.13 10.72 74.40
N ALA A 589 43.44 11.60 73.45
CA ALA A 589 42.50 12.05 72.44
C ALA A 589 42.05 10.92 71.48
N VAL A 590 42.96 9.99 71.14
CA VAL A 590 42.61 8.74 70.43
C VAL A 590 41.65 7.89 71.27
N THR A 591 41.92 7.76 72.57
CA THR A 591 41.08 6.99 73.51
C THR A 591 39.66 7.52 73.59
N ASP A 592 39.48 8.83 73.79
CA ASP A 592 38.16 9.44 73.93
C ASP A 592 37.37 9.42 72.61
N GLU A 593 38.03 9.59 71.46
CA GLU A 593 37.41 9.43 70.15
C GLU A 593 36.96 7.98 69.90
N THR A 594 37.79 7.00 70.27
CA THR A 594 37.46 5.57 70.18
C THR A 594 36.28 5.21 71.08
N ARG A 595 36.25 5.74 72.31
CA ARG A 595 35.15 5.55 73.27
C ARG A 595 33.83 6.10 72.75
N GLN A 596 33.82 7.26 72.09
CA GLN A 596 32.63 7.79 71.42
C GLN A 596 32.18 6.84 70.29
N GLN A 597 33.09 6.44 69.40
CA GLN A 597 32.75 5.59 68.25
C GLN A 597 32.18 4.22 68.69
N VAL A 598 32.69 3.62 69.77
CA VAL A 598 32.10 2.40 70.33
C VAL A 598 30.71 2.64 70.93
N SER A 599 30.44 3.83 71.49
CA SER A 599 29.08 4.24 71.90
C SER A 599 28.12 4.38 70.72
N ASP A 600 28.61 4.85 69.58
CA ASP A 600 27.81 4.94 68.36
C ASP A 600 27.46 3.52 67.86
N ILE A 601 28.45 2.63 67.73
CA ILE A 601 28.29 1.21 67.36
C ILE A 601 27.28 0.48 68.26
N ALA A 602 27.34 0.71 69.58
CA ALA A 602 26.43 0.10 70.56
C ALA A 602 24.95 0.44 70.31
N SER A 603 24.67 1.58 69.66
CA SER A 603 23.32 2.04 69.35
C SER A 603 22.91 1.85 67.88
N GLY A 604 23.83 2.01 66.94
CA GLY A 604 23.56 2.08 65.50
C GLY A 604 23.82 0.79 64.69
N SER A 605 24.69 -0.10 65.17
CA SER A 605 25.08 -1.29 64.40
C SER A 605 23.88 -2.20 64.10
N PRO A 606 23.68 -2.68 62.86
CA PRO A 606 22.55 -3.56 62.52
C PRO A 606 22.64 -4.93 63.21
N TYR A 607 23.86 -5.40 63.54
CA TYR A 607 24.11 -6.72 64.13
C TYR A 607 23.97 -6.72 65.65
N GLU A 608 23.10 -7.57 66.18
CA GLU A 608 22.78 -7.59 67.62
C GLU A 608 23.99 -7.98 68.48
N ALA A 609 24.75 -9.00 68.07
CA ALA A 609 25.96 -9.43 68.75
C ALA A 609 27.00 -8.29 68.87
N VAL A 610 27.12 -7.45 67.82
CA VAL A 610 28.04 -6.31 67.79
C VAL A 610 27.56 -5.21 68.74
N ARG A 611 26.26 -4.86 68.76
CA ARG A 611 25.69 -3.91 69.73
C ARG A 611 25.90 -4.37 71.18
N THR A 612 25.67 -5.65 71.46
CA THR A 612 25.88 -6.24 72.80
C THR A 612 27.35 -6.20 73.21
N ALA A 613 28.27 -6.57 72.32
CA ALA A 613 29.70 -6.57 72.60
C ALA A 613 30.26 -5.14 72.77
N ALA A 614 29.79 -4.17 71.99
CA ALA A 614 30.12 -2.76 72.15
C ALA A 614 29.66 -2.22 73.52
N THR A 615 28.42 -2.54 73.91
CA THR A 615 27.87 -2.20 75.23
C THR A 615 28.71 -2.81 76.36
N ALA A 616 29.20 -4.04 76.20
CA ALA A 616 30.11 -4.65 77.17
C ALA A 616 31.47 -3.96 77.22
N ALA A 617 32.07 -3.64 76.06
CA ALA A 617 33.37 -3.00 75.96
C ALA A 617 33.42 -1.61 76.63
N LEU A 618 32.38 -0.79 76.49
CA LEU A 618 32.29 0.56 77.08
C LEU A 618 32.38 0.58 78.62
N ASN A 619 32.05 -0.55 79.27
CA ASN A 619 32.17 -0.73 80.72
C ASN A 619 33.58 -1.21 81.14
N GLY A 620 34.50 -1.42 80.19
CA GLY A 620 35.87 -1.86 80.41
C GLY A 620 36.90 -0.72 80.47
N THR A 621 38.16 -1.12 80.51
CA THR A 621 39.32 -0.23 80.38
C THR A 621 39.44 0.33 78.96
N ASP A 622 40.18 1.43 78.81
CA ASP A 622 40.41 2.08 77.52
C ASP A 622 41.07 1.15 76.49
N GLN A 623 41.99 0.29 76.94
CA GLN A 623 42.56 -0.76 76.09
C GLN A 623 41.48 -1.74 75.60
N GLN A 624 40.55 -2.18 76.45
CA GLN A 624 39.47 -3.10 76.04
C GLN A 624 38.47 -2.45 75.07
N ILE A 625 38.30 -1.12 75.15
CA ILE A 625 37.50 -0.34 74.20
C ILE A 625 38.22 -0.23 72.84
N LEU A 626 39.54 -0.04 72.86
CA LEU A 626 40.38 -0.02 71.66
C LEU A 626 40.50 -1.42 71.02
N ASP A 627 40.67 -2.48 71.81
CA ASP A 627 40.69 -3.88 71.36
C ASP A 627 39.35 -4.26 70.72
N PHE A 628 38.23 -3.83 71.33
CA PHE A 628 36.91 -3.99 70.74
C PHE A 628 36.76 -3.20 69.42
N TYR A 629 37.11 -1.91 69.42
CA TYR A 629 36.98 -1.06 68.25
C TYR A 629 37.81 -1.56 67.06
N THR A 630 39.05 -1.99 67.29
CA THR A 630 39.96 -2.47 66.25
C THR A 630 39.62 -3.89 65.77
N THR A 631 39.22 -4.78 66.69
CA THR A 631 39.14 -6.22 66.40
C THR A 631 37.83 -6.84 66.91
N GLY A 632 37.49 -6.65 68.19
CA GLY A 632 36.40 -7.37 68.85
C GLY A 632 34.99 -7.09 68.29
N GLN A 633 34.76 -5.92 67.69
CA GLN A 633 33.49 -5.60 67.02
C GLN A 633 33.22 -6.55 65.84
N TYR A 634 34.30 -6.95 65.14
CA TYR A 634 34.21 -7.80 63.98
C TYR A 634 34.12 -9.28 64.41
N GLU A 635 34.88 -9.68 65.44
CA GLU A 635 34.74 -11.01 66.04
C GLU A 635 33.32 -11.29 66.53
N ALA A 636 32.68 -10.30 67.18
CA ALA A 636 31.28 -10.37 67.59
C ALA A 636 30.31 -10.54 66.40
N GLY A 637 30.61 -9.90 65.26
CA GLY A 637 29.81 -10.00 64.03
C GLY A 637 30.09 -11.23 63.16
N ASN A 638 31.13 -12.02 63.44
CA ASN A 638 31.64 -13.08 62.54
C ASN A 638 30.56 -14.07 62.08
N ALA A 639 29.66 -14.49 62.97
CA ALA A 639 28.56 -15.40 62.61
C ALA A 639 27.59 -14.79 61.59
N ASP A 640 27.18 -13.53 61.80
CA ASP A 640 26.30 -12.81 60.88
C ASP A 640 27.01 -12.49 59.55
N TYR A 641 28.29 -12.12 59.61
CA TYR A 641 29.11 -11.91 58.42
C TYR A 641 29.21 -13.20 57.58
N ARG A 642 29.47 -14.36 58.20
CA ARG A 642 29.49 -15.65 57.50
C ARG A 642 28.17 -15.93 56.79
N VAL A 643 27.02 -15.61 57.39
CA VAL A 643 25.71 -15.75 56.75
C VAL A 643 25.56 -14.79 55.57
N ALA A 644 25.93 -13.52 55.73
CA ALA A 644 25.85 -12.53 54.66
C ALA A 644 26.77 -12.86 53.46
N VAL A 645 28.03 -13.25 53.72
CA VAL A 645 28.97 -13.69 52.67
C VAL A 645 28.52 -15.00 52.03
N SER A 646 27.98 -15.95 52.81
CA SER A 646 27.40 -17.19 52.26
C SER A 646 26.21 -16.91 51.35
N LYS A 647 25.39 -15.88 51.65
CA LYS A 647 24.32 -15.46 50.73
C LYS A 647 24.91 -14.92 49.42
N LEU A 648 25.87 -14.01 49.49
CA LEU A 648 26.53 -13.43 48.31
C LEU A 648 27.26 -14.48 47.46
N TYR A 649 27.83 -15.52 48.08
CA TYR A 649 28.39 -16.69 47.40
C TYR A 649 27.34 -17.54 46.64
N ASN A 650 26.08 -17.56 47.10
CA ASN A 650 25.01 -18.28 46.41
C ASN A 650 24.34 -17.42 45.32
N ASP A 651 24.16 -16.13 45.57
CA ASP A 651 23.37 -15.22 44.73
C ASP A 651 24.23 -14.49 43.67
N GLY A 652 25.51 -14.21 43.93
CA GLY A 652 26.35 -13.32 43.12
C GLY A 652 26.86 -13.86 41.77
N GLY A 653 27.53 -12.99 41.01
CA GLY A 653 28.25 -13.33 39.77
C GLY A 653 29.55 -14.12 40.00
N PRO A 654 30.21 -14.64 38.95
CA PRO A 654 31.40 -15.49 39.08
C PRO A 654 32.52 -14.91 39.96
N GLY A 655 32.94 -13.67 39.72
CA GLY A 655 33.92 -12.96 40.53
C GLY A 655 33.44 -12.72 41.96
N VAL A 656 32.16 -12.34 42.16
CA VAL A 656 31.57 -12.20 43.51
C VAL A 656 31.63 -13.53 44.26
N ARG A 657 31.39 -14.67 43.59
CA ARG A 657 31.50 -16.01 44.19
C ARG A 657 32.93 -16.35 44.56
N ASP A 658 33.90 -16.14 43.68
CA ASP A 658 35.30 -16.46 43.97
C ASP A 658 35.86 -15.59 45.10
N ALA A 659 35.50 -14.30 45.15
CA ALA A 659 35.87 -13.41 46.24
C ALA A 659 35.15 -13.74 47.57
N ALA A 660 33.85 -14.06 47.54
CA ALA A 660 33.10 -14.51 48.72
C ALA A 660 33.67 -15.83 49.27
N LYS A 661 34.02 -16.76 48.37
CA LYS A 661 34.65 -18.03 48.69
C LYS A 661 36.00 -17.82 49.38
N ALA A 662 36.87 -16.96 48.84
CA ALA A 662 38.16 -16.65 49.46
C ALA A 662 37.99 -16.10 50.89
N ALA A 663 37.02 -15.21 51.11
CA ALA A 663 36.71 -14.69 52.45
C ALA A 663 36.12 -15.76 53.39
N LEU A 664 35.37 -16.74 52.89
CA LEU A 664 34.86 -17.88 53.66
C LEU A 664 35.92 -18.95 53.95
N GLU A 665 36.89 -19.15 53.06
CA GLU A 665 38.02 -20.09 53.22
C GLU A 665 39.08 -19.54 54.19
N ASP A 666 39.34 -18.23 54.19
CA ASP A 666 40.08 -17.55 55.27
C ASP A 666 39.29 -17.59 56.59
N GLY A 667 38.03 -17.17 56.54
CA GLY A 667 37.08 -17.28 57.65
C GLY A 667 37.35 -16.36 58.84
N SER A 668 38.37 -15.49 58.81
CA SER A 668 38.54 -14.45 59.82
C SER A 668 37.37 -13.46 59.73
N ALA A 669 37.02 -12.88 60.88
CA ALA A 669 36.01 -11.81 60.92
C ALA A 669 36.40 -10.62 60.04
N GLN A 670 37.71 -10.34 59.95
CA GLN A 670 38.29 -9.22 59.22
C GLN A 670 38.16 -9.40 57.71
N ALA A 671 38.49 -10.58 57.18
CA ALA A 671 38.34 -10.88 55.74
C ALA A 671 36.87 -10.86 55.30
N LEU A 672 35.97 -11.43 56.12
CA LEU A 672 34.53 -11.43 55.86
C LEU A 672 33.95 -10.00 55.86
N ALA A 673 34.31 -9.17 56.84
CA ALA A 673 33.92 -7.77 56.88
C ALA A 673 34.52 -6.97 55.70
N GLY A 674 35.80 -7.14 55.39
CA GLY A 674 36.45 -6.49 54.25
C GLY A 674 35.77 -6.81 52.92
N PHE A 675 35.39 -8.08 52.70
CA PHE A 675 34.57 -8.48 51.55
C PHE A 675 33.20 -7.79 51.54
N LEU A 676 32.43 -7.85 52.64
CA LEU A 676 31.11 -7.21 52.72
C LEU A 676 31.17 -5.69 52.49
N ASN A 677 32.22 -5.03 52.94
CA ASN A 677 32.35 -3.58 52.90
C ASN A 677 32.87 -3.04 51.56
N SER A 678 33.56 -3.86 50.76
CA SER A 678 34.28 -3.37 49.57
C SER A 678 34.61 -4.47 48.54
N GLY A 679 35.06 -5.65 48.99
CA GLY A 679 35.43 -6.74 48.10
C GLY A 679 34.28 -7.25 47.22
N GLN A 680 33.05 -7.29 47.75
CA GLN A 680 31.87 -7.68 46.98
C GLN A 680 31.59 -6.72 45.82
N TYR A 681 31.77 -5.42 46.03
CA TYR A 681 31.44 -4.39 45.04
C TYR A 681 32.49 -4.31 43.93
N ALA A 682 33.77 -4.52 44.27
CA ALA A 682 34.84 -4.64 43.27
C ALA A 682 34.74 -5.92 42.44
N ALA A 683 34.35 -7.03 43.07
CA ALA A 683 34.10 -8.29 42.37
C ALA A 683 32.86 -8.19 41.45
N LEU A 684 31.79 -7.54 41.92
CA LEU A 684 30.59 -7.25 41.13
C LEU A 684 30.94 -6.39 39.92
N GLN A 685 31.70 -5.30 40.10
CA GLN A 685 32.14 -4.44 38.99
C GLN A 685 33.01 -5.16 37.95
N ALA A 686 33.77 -6.19 38.35
CA ALA A 686 34.48 -7.04 37.39
C ALA A 686 33.50 -7.91 36.57
N ASP A 687 32.54 -8.58 37.22
CA ASP A 687 31.50 -9.37 36.56
C ASP A 687 30.63 -8.52 35.63
N GLU A 688 30.27 -7.30 36.06
CA GLU A 688 29.45 -6.36 35.29
C GLU A 688 30.20 -5.77 34.11
N ARG A 689 31.49 -5.40 34.26
CA ARG A 689 32.31 -4.96 33.11
C ARG A 689 32.57 -6.09 32.11
N VAL A 690 32.67 -7.35 32.55
CA VAL A 690 32.68 -8.51 31.65
C VAL A 690 31.32 -8.66 30.94
N THR A 691 30.20 -8.49 31.65
CA THR A 691 28.84 -8.58 31.09
C THR A 691 28.59 -7.49 30.05
N ALA A 692 28.90 -6.23 30.37
CA ALA A 692 28.81 -5.11 29.43
C ALA A 692 29.76 -5.27 28.24
N SER A 693 31.00 -5.75 28.46
CA SER A 693 31.94 -6.07 27.36
C SER A 693 31.40 -7.17 26.44
N LYS A 694 30.71 -8.17 26.99
CA LYS A 694 30.04 -9.20 26.19
C LYS A 694 28.91 -8.60 25.35
N LEU A 695 28.04 -7.80 25.97
CA LEU A 695 26.92 -7.13 25.29
C LEU A 695 27.39 -6.17 24.18
N TYR A 696 28.51 -5.47 24.38
CA TYR A 696 29.16 -4.65 23.35
C TYR A 696 29.65 -5.45 22.13
N ASN A 697 29.98 -6.74 22.29
CA ASN A 697 30.39 -7.60 21.18
C ASN A 697 29.21 -8.36 20.54
N GLU A 698 28.30 -8.90 21.35
CA GLU A 698 27.25 -9.85 20.93
C GLU A 698 25.87 -9.21 20.70
N GLY A 699 25.56 -8.06 21.32
CA GLY A 699 24.23 -7.45 21.31
C GLY A 699 23.77 -6.88 19.96
N GLY A 700 22.52 -6.42 19.90
CA GLY A 700 22.01 -5.60 18.80
C GLY A 700 22.59 -4.17 18.80
N PRO A 701 22.31 -3.36 17.77
CA PRO A 701 22.80 -2.00 17.66
C PRO A 701 22.63 -1.13 18.92
N GLU A 702 21.43 -1.11 19.52
CA GLU A 702 21.12 -0.30 20.69
C GLU A 702 21.81 -0.85 21.94
N VAL A 703 21.78 -2.17 22.15
CA VAL A 703 22.51 -2.84 23.25
C VAL A 703 24.01 -2.54 23.17
N LYS A 704 24.58 -2.48 21.97
CA LYS A 704 25.99 -2.13 21.74
C LYS A 704 26.31 -0.67 21.99
N ALA A 705 25.42 0.24 21.60
CA ALA A 705 25.54 1.66 21.89
C ALA A 705 25.55 1.90 23.41
N ALA A 706 24.53 1.41 24.12
CA ALA A 706 24.41 1.54 25.56
C ALA A 706 25.58 0.89 26.32
N ALA A 707 26.02 -0.31 25.90
CA ALA A 707 27.20 -0.96 26.48
C ALA A 707 28.50 -0.15 26.27
N LYS A 708 28.70 0.46 25.10
CA LYS A 708 29.88 1.31 24.80
C LYS A 708 29.89 2.57 25.68
N ILE A 709 28.74 3.21 25.87
CA ILE A 709 28.58 4.37 26.77
C ILE A 709 28.90 3.96 28.21
N ALA A 710 28.26 2.90 28.71
CA ALA A 710 28.44 2.43 30.08
C ALA A 710 29.90 2.04 30.40
N LEU A 711 30.57 1.31 29.49
CA LEU A 711 31.97 0.90 29.67
C LEU A 711 32.95 2.09 29.74
N ALA A 712 32.68 3.18 29.02
CA ALA A 712 33.46 4.41 29.10
C ALA A 712 33.25 5.18 30.42
N GLY A 713 32.07 5.03 31.02
CA GLY A 713 31.67 5.66 32.27
C GLY A 713 32.25 5.04 33.55
N SER A 714 31.71 5.54 34.65
CA SER A 714 31.98 5.19 36.04
C SER A 714 31.54 3.76 36.43
N ALA A 715 31.66 3.42 37.71
CA ALA A 715 31.15 2.14 38.23
C ALA A 715 29.62 2.07 38.17
N ASP A 716 28.96 3.11 38.70
CA ASP A 716 27.51 3.24 38.78
C ASP A 716 26.82 3.17 37.40
N GLU A 717 27.45 3.75 36.36
CA GLU A 717 26.94 3.71 34.98
C GLU A 717 27.00 2.28 34.37
N VAL A 718 28.04 1.49 34.69
CA VAL A 718 28.08 0.07 34.29
C VAL A 718 27.04 -0.75 35.05
N HIS A 719 26.89 -0.51 36.35
CA HIS A 719 25.90 -1.21 37.19
C HIS A 719 24.47 -0.95 36.69
N ALA A 720 24.10 0.33 36.48
CA ALA A 720 22.78 0.70 35.97
C ALA A 720 22.48 0.13 34.57
N PHE A 721 23.51 0.03 33.71
CA PHE A 721 23.37 -0.64 32.42
C PHE A 721 23.13 -2.16 32.57
N VAL A 722 23.87 -2.85 33.44
CA VAL A 722 23.72 -4.30 33.61
C VAL A 722 22.43 -4.67 34.35
N ASP A 723 21.97 -3.88 35.31
CA ASP A 723 20.72 -4.15 36.03
C ASP A 723 19.47 -3.86 35.18
N ALA A 724 19.40 -2.67 34.56
CA ALA A 724 18.20 -2.21 33.84
C ALA A 724 18.45 -1.87 32.37
N GLY A 725 19.50 -1.09 32.06
CA GLY A 725 19.70 -0.47 30.74
C GLY A 725 19.81 -1.46 29.57
N GLN A 726 20.47 -2.61 29.77
CA GLN A 726 20.61 -3.65 28.73
C GLN A 726 19.26 -4.17 28.24
N TYR A 727 18.25 -4.19 29.12
CA TYR A 727 16.92 -4.70 28.80
C TYR A 727 16.03 -3.63 28.16
N MET A 728 16.29 -2.35 28.40
CA MET A 728 15.66 -1.25 27.63
C MET A 728 16.21 -1.21 26.21
N ALA A 729 17.54 -1.25 26.07
CA ALA A 729 18.21 -1.28 24.77
C ALA A 729 17.82 -2.52 23.93
N ASP A 730 17.73 -3.72 24.52
CA ASP A 730 17.20 -4.89 23.80
C ASP A 730 15.76 -4.66 23.33
N ARG A 731 14.89 -4.05 24.15
CA ARG A 731 13.52 -3.74 23.72
C ARG A 731 13.47 -2.71 22.58
N GLU A 732 14.42 -1.78 22.52
CA GLU A 732 14.57 -0.85 21.38
C GLU A 732 15.08 -1.55 20.11
N ASP A 733 16.06 -2.44 20.24
CA ASP A 733 16.50 -3.35 19.17
C ASP A 733 15.33 -4.21 18.66
N GLN A 734 14.50 -4.78 19.56
CA GLN A 734 13.29 -5.51 19.17
C GLN A 734 12.28 -4.60 18.45
N LEU A 735 12.11 -3.34 18.84
CA LEU A 735 11.24 -2.39 18.11
C LEU A 735 11.80 -2.08 16.72
N ALA A 736 13.12 -1.94 16.56
CA ALA A 736 13.77 -1.75 15.27
C ALA A 736 13.54 -2.97 14.36
N ILE A 737 13.79 -4.19 14.86
CA ILE A 737 13.59 -5.45 14.13
C ILE A 737 12.13 -5.62 13.70
N ASN A 738 11.17 -5.33 14.58
CA ASN A 738 9.75 -5.44 14.25
C ASN A 738 9.30 -4.40 13.20
N HIS A 739 9.88 -3.19 13.19
CA HIS A 739 9.61 -2.19 12.15
C HIS A 739 10.21 -2.62 10.81
N VAL A 740 11.49 -3.00 10.79
CA VAL A 740 12.20 -3.49 9.59
C VAL A 740 11.43 -4.64 8.93
N ALA A 741 11.05 -5.67 9.70
CA ALA A 741 10.30 -6.81 9.18
C ALA A 741 8.89 -6.45 8.64
N GLN A 742 8.28 -5.35 9.09
CA GLN A 742 7.03 -4.84 8.52
C GLN A 742 7.24 -4.11 7.19
N VAL A 743 8.33 -3.35 7.07
CA VAL A 743 8.68 -2.61 5.85
C VAL A 743 9.20 -3.55 4.76
N ASP A 744 10.08 -4.50 5.10
CA ASP A 744 10.54 -5.56 4.19
C ASP A 744 9.36 -6.34 3.58
N ARG A 745 8.30 -6.59 4.38
CA ARG A 745 7.10 -7.28 3.90
C ARG A 745 6.33 -6.45 2.87
N LEU A 746 6.15 -5.14 3.10
CA LEU A 746 5.52 -4.24 2.12
C LEU A 746 6.35 -4.16 0.82
N ILE A 747 7.67 -4.09 0.93
CA ILE A 747 8.56 -4.09 -0.23
C ILE A 747 8.45 -5.42 -1.00
N ALA A 748 8.38 -6.55 -0.32
CA ALA A 748 8.19 -7.87 -0.95
C ALA A 748 6.81 -8.01 -1.63
N GLU A 749 5.73 -7.56 -0.98
CA GLU A 749 4.39 -7.47 -1.56
C GLU A 749 4.41 -6.61 -2.85
N GLY A 750 5.08 -5.45 -2.80
CA GLY A 750 5.31 -4.60 -3.97
C GLY A 750 6.13 -5.29 -5.07
N GLN A 751 7.21 -6.00 -4.72
CA GLN A 751 8.04 -6.74 -5.68
C GLN A 751 7.25 -7.84 -6.41
N GLU A 752 6.36 -8.55 -5.72
CA GLU A 752 5.44 -9.52 -6.34
C GLU A 752 4.47 -8.83 -7.30
N ILE A 753 3.83 -7.73 -6.88
CA ILE A 753 2.95 -6.92 -7.73
C ILE A 753 3.68 -6.45 -9.00
N ALA A 754 4.90 -5.91 -8.86
CA ALA A 754 5.70 -5.46 -10.01
C ALA A 754 6.22 -6.62 -10.88
N ALA A 755 6.38 -7.84 -10.35
CA ALA A 755 6.67 -9.03 -11.14
C ALA A 755 5.44 -9.49 -11.95
N ASN A 756 4.26 -9.51 -11.34
CA ASN A 756 2.99 -9.84 -11.99
C ASN A 756 2.61 -8.80 -13.06
N ALA A 757 2.80 -7.50 -12.79
CA ALA A 757 2.61 -6.44 -13.78
C ALA A 757 3.51 -6.63 -15.02
N ARG A 758 4.78 -7.01 -14.83
CA ARG A 758 5.70 -7.34 -15.93
C ARG A 758 5.29 -8.60 -16.69
N ARG A 759 4.81 -9.64 -16.00
CA ARG A 759 4.22 -10.83 -16.64
C ARG A 759 3.04 -10.45 -17.53
N ASN A 760 2.13 -9.62 -17.02
CA ASN A 760 0.95 -9.16 -17.75
C ASN A 760 1.37 -8.34 -18.98
N SER A 761 2.32 -7.40 -18.84
CA SER A 761 2.93 -6.70 -19.99
C SER A 761 3.54 -7.64 -21.06
N HIS A 762 4.07 -8.80 -20.68
CA HIS A 762 4.58 -9.78 -21.65
C HIS A 762 3.44 -10.56 -22.35
N LEU A 763 2.36 -10.89 -21.64
CA LEU A 763 1.16 -11.50 -22.21
C LEU A 763 0.47 -10.53 -23.19
N ALA A 764 0.30 -9.27 -22.82
CA ALA A 764 -0.24 -8.24 -23.70
C ALA A 764 0.60 -8.05 -24.99
N ALA A 765 1.93 -8.12 -24.86
CA ALA A 765 2.84 -8.08 -26.01
C ALA A 765 2.77 -9.33 -26.91
N GLN A 766 2.48 -10.51 -26.34
CA GLN A 766 2.17 -11.73 -27.10
C GLN A 766 0.83 -11.57 -27.85
N ALA A 767 -0.22 -11.14 -27.15
CA ALA A 767 -1.54 -10.90 -27.76
C ALA A 767 -1.47 -9.90 -28.93
N ALA A 768 -0.74 -8.80 -28.77
CA ALA A 768 -0.50 -7.84 -29.85
C ALA A 768 0.29 -8.41 -31.04
N PHE A 769 1.17 -9.40 -30.82
CA PHE A 769 1.89 -10.10 -31.88
C PHE A 769 0.96 -11.08 -32.62
N GLU A 770 0.12 -11.82 -31.89
CA GLU A 770 -0.87 -12.74 -32.46
C GLU A 770 -1.94 -11.98 -33.27
N ALA A 771 -2.47 -10.88 -32.74
CA ALA A 771 -3.40 -9.99 -33.44
C ALA A 771 -2.82 -9.47 -34.77
N LYS A 772 -1.53 -9.10 -34.76
CA LYS A 772 -0.80 -8.66 -35.96
C LYS A 772 -0.61 -9.79 -36.99
N GLY A 773 -0.48 -11.04 -36.53
CA GLY A 773 -0.50 -12.21 -37.39
C GLY A 773 -1.86 -12.37 -38.07
N ALA A 774 -2.94 -12.36 -37.30
CA ALA A 774 -4.31 -12.45 -37.79
C ALA A 774 -4.63 -11.34 -38.82
N ALA A 775 -4.26 -10.10 -38.57
CA ALA A 775 -4.43 -9.00 -39.54
C ALA A 775 -3.68 -9.23 -40.87
N ALA A 776 -2.53 -9.89 -40.85
CA ALA A 776 -1.79 -10.23 -42.07
C ALA A 776 -2.44 -11.39 -42.85
N ASP A 777 -3.00 -12.38 -42.15
CA ASP A 777 -3.76 -13.47 -42.76
C ASP A 777 -5.11 -12.97 -43.33
N ALA A 778 -5.78 -12.02 -42.66
CA ALA A 778 -6.98 -11.35 -43.14
C ALA A 778 -6.71 -10.52 -44.41
N GLU A 779 -5.63 -9.73 -44.40
CA GLU A 779 -5.17 -8.98 -45.58
C GLU A 779 -4.86 -9.92 -46.75
N LYS A 780 -4.26 -11.09 -46.49
CA LYS A 780 -4.07 -12.11 -47.52
C LYS A 780 -5.41 -12.64 -48.05
N ALA A 781 -6.35 -12.99 -47.17
CA ALA A 781 -7.67 -13.49 -47.56
C ALA A 781 -8.44 -12.50 -48.44
N LYS A 782 -8.43 -11.20 -48.10
CA LYS A 782 -8.98 -10.13 -48.96
C LYS A 782 -8.36 -10.13 -50.36
N ASN A 783 -7.04 -10.24 -50.45
CA ASN A 783 -6.35 -10.22 -51.75
C ASN A 783 -6.66 -11.49 -52.59
N ASP A 784 -6.77 -12.65 -51.95
CA ASP A 784 -7.22 -13.89 -52.62
C ASP A 784 -8.69 -13.81 -53.07
N ALA A 785 -9.56 -13.14 -52.30
CA ALA A 785 -10.97 -12.90 -52.63
C ALA A 785 -11.12 -11.92 -53.82
N ALA A 786 -10.36 -10.81 -53.81
CA ALA A 786 -10.36 -9.82 -54.90
C ALA A 786 -9.85 -10.40 -56.23
N GLN A 787 -8.87 -11.30 -56.18
CA GLN A 787 -8.45 -12.08 -57.36
C GLN A 787 -9.58 -13.01 -57.85
N SER A 788 -10.26 -13.69 -56.93
CA SER A 788 -11.41 -14.56 -57.25
C SER A 788 -12.52 -13.77 -57.95
N ALA A 789 -12.95 -12.63 -57.40
CA ALA A 789 -13.94 -11.74 -58.03
C ALA A 789 -13.51 -11.26 -59.43
N THR A 790 -12.22 -10.96 -59.62
CA THR A 790 -11.65 -10.56 -60.91
C THR A 790 -11.75 -11.69 -61.94
N ASP A 791 -11.44 -12.93 -61.55
CA ASP A 791 -11.56 -14.10 -62.42
C ASP A 791 -13.04 -14.43 -62.72
N ALA A 792 -13.94 -14.29 -61.73
CA ALA A 792 -15.38 -14.49 -61.90
C ALA A 792 -15.99 -13.52 -62.93
N ALA A 793 -15.64 -12.23 -62.86
CA ALA A 793 -16.02 -11.23 -63.85
C ALA A 793 -15.48 -11.56 -65.25
N GLY A 794 -14.28 -12.13 -65.33
CA GLY A 794 -13.71 -12.69 -66.57
C GLY A 794 -14.57 -13.81 -67.17
N TYR A 795 -14.99 -14.78 -66.34
CA TYR A 795 -15.86 -15.88 -66.77
C TYR A 795 -17.26 -15.39 -67.18
N ALA A 796 -17.87 -14.46 -66.45
CA ALA A 796 -19.14 -13.85 -66.82
C ALA A 796 -19.07 -13.16 -68.19
N ALA A 797 -18.00 -12.40 -68.45
CA ALA A 797 -17.77 -11.76 -69.75
C ALA A 797 -17.56 -12.78 -70.90
N ASP A 798 -16.94 -13.93 -70.64
CA ASP A 798 -16.81 -15.00 -71.65
C ASP A 798 -18.12 -15.79 -71.87
N ALA A 799 -18.96 -15.90 -70.84
CA ALA A 799 -20.31 -16.45 -70.93
C ALA A 799 -21.23 -15.55 -71.79
N ASP A 800 -21.19 -14.24 -71.58
CA ASP A 800 -21.93 -13.25 -72.38
C ASP A 800 -21.50 -13.29 -73.87
N LYS A 801 -20.19 -13.26 -74.15
CA LYS A 801 -19.64 -13.48 -75.49
C LYS A 801 -20.10 -14.82 -76.10
N ALA A 802 -20.42 -15.85 -75.31
CA ALA A 802 -20.98 -17.10 -75.81
C ALA A 802 -22.48 -16.96 -76.14
N ALA A 803 -23.27 -16.32 -75.28
CA ALA A 803 -24.68 -16.02 -75.54
C ALA A 803 -24.87 -15.19 -76.82
N ASP A 804 -24.04 -14.18 -77.05
CA ASP A 804 -24.03 -13.33 -78.25
C ASP A 804 -23.80 -14.14 -79.56
N ARG A 805 -22.85 -15.09 -79.51
CA ARG A 805 -22.58 -16.04 -80.61
C ARG A 805 -23.75 -17.00 -80.82
N ALA A 806 -24.42 -17.42 -79.75
CA ALA A 806 -25.59 -18.29 -79.81
C ALA A 806 -26.80 -17.57 -80.42
N GLU A 807 -27.09 -16.34 -80.00
CA GLU A 807 -28.18 -15.53 -80.55
C GLU A 807 -27.95 -15.16 -82.02
N THR A 808 -26.70 -14.85 -82.39
CA THR A 808 -26.28 -14.67 -83.79
C THR A 808 -26.56 -15.93 -84.63
N SER A 809 -26.25 -17.11 -84.08
CA SER A 809 -26.55 -18.39 -84.73
C SER A 809 -28.07 -18.62 -84.88
N ALA A 810 -28.86 -18.32 -83.86
CA ALA A 810 -30.32 -18.44 -83.92
C ALA A 810 -30.95 -17.47 -84.94
N LYS A 811 -30.43 -16.25 -85.08
CA LYS A 811 -30.80 -15.28 -86.13
C LYS A 811 -30.53 -15.83 -87.55
N GLN A 812 -29.39 -16.48 -87.76
CA GLN A 812 -29.04 -17.14 -89.04
C GLN A 812 -29.94 -18.37 -89.31
N ALA A 813 -30.23 -19.17 -88.29
CA ALA A 813 -31.12 -20.33 -88.39
C ALA A 813 -32.57 -19.92 -88.74
N LYS A 814 -33.10 -18.88 -88.08
CA LYS A 814 -34.41 -18.28 -88.37
C LYS A 814 -34.51 -17.78 -89.82
N THR A 815 -33.45 -17.12 -90.30
CA THR A 815 -33.36 -16.66 -91.70
C THR A 815 -33.42 -17.85 -92.66
N SER A 816 -32.62 -18.89 -92.40
CA SER A 816 -32.58 -20.11 -93.20
C SER A 816 -33.94 -20.82 -93.26
N ALA A 817 -34.63 -20.96 -92.13
CA ALA A 817 -35.98 -21.55 -92.09
C ALA A 817 -37.02 -20.71 -92.86
N THR A 818 -36.93 -19.38 -92.79
CA THR A 818 -37.82 -18.46 -93.54
C THR A 818 -37.60 -18.61 -95.04
N THR A 819 -36.34 -18.66 -95.50
CA THR A 819 -36.00 -18.93 -96.91
C THR A 819 -36.47 -20.32 -97.36
N ALA A 820 -36.38 -21.33 -96.48
CA ALA A 820 -36.83 -22.70 -96.77
C ALA A 820 -38.36 -22.76 -96.95
N ARG A 821 -39.12 -22.08 -96.08
CA ARG A 821 -40.58 -21.96 -96.18
C ARG A 821 -40.99 -21.29 -97.50
N ALA A 822 -40.39 -20.14 -97.81
CA ALA A 822 -40.61 -19.44 -99.08
C ALA A 822 -40.16 -20.24 -100.33
N ALA A 823 -39.30 -21.25 -100.19
CA ALA A 823 -39.03 -22.22 -101.26
C ALA A 823 -40.15 -23.26 -101.37
N ALA A 824 -40.58 -23.86 -100.25
CA ALA A 824 -41.71 -24.79 -100.21
C ALA A 824 -43.02 -24.18 -100.76
N ASP A 825 -43.33 -22.93 -100.43
CA ASP A 825 -44.53 -22.25 -100.92
C ASP A 825 -44.51 -22.05 -102.45
N ARG A 826 -43.34 -21.74 -103.04
CA ARG A 826 -43.14 -21.69 -104.50
C ARG A 826 -43.22 -23.07 -105.15
N ALA A 827 -42.81 -24.12 -104.44
CA ALA A 827 -42.95 -25.51 -104.89
C ALA A 827 -44.42 -25.96 -104.88
N ASN A 828 -45.18 -25.56 -103.85
CA ASN A 828 -46.62 -25.79 -103.73
C ASN A 828 -47.38 -25.09 -104.86
N GLN A 829 -47.09 -23.80 -105.13
CA GLN A 829 -47.68 -23.10 -106.28
C GLN A 829 -47.33 -23.79 -107.60
N SER A 830 -46.07 -24.16 -107.81
CA SER A 830 -45.65 -24.90 -109.02
C SER A 830 -46.42 -26.23 -109.17
N SER A 831 -46.81 -26.89 -108.08
CA SER A 831 -47.64 -28.10 -108.11
C SER A 831 -49.08 -27.82 -108.53
N ILE A 832 -49.66 -26.68 -108.12
CA ILE A 832 -51.00 -26.25 -108.55
C ILE A 832 -50.97 -25.94 -110.05
N ASP A 833 -50.00 -25.14 -110.51
CA ASP A 833 -49.80 -24.78 -111.91
C ASP A 833 -49.63 -26.03 -112.82
N ALA A 834 -48.97 -27.07 -112.30
CA ALA A 834 -48.76 -28.34 -112.98
C ALA A 834 -50.03 -29.20 -113.08
N GLU A 835 -50.89 -29.19 -112.05
CA GLU A 835 -52.16 -29.91 -112.05
C GLU A 835 -53.21 -29.22 -112.92
N GLU A 836 -53.28 -27.89 -112.90
CA GLU A 836 -54.10 -27.11 -113.83
C GLU A 836 -53.65 -27.35 -115.28
N SER A 837 -52.33 -27.39 -115.54
CA SER A 837 -51.78 -27.80 -116.83
C SER A 837 -52.21 -29.22 -117.23
N ALA A 838 -52.10 -30.20 -116.34
CA ALA A 838 -52.50 -31.58 -116.64
C ALA A 838 -54.02 -31.72 -116.90
N ALA A 839 -54.86 -31.00 -116.16
CA ALA A 839 -56.30 -30.95 -116.41
C ALA A 839 -56.64 -30.27 -117.74
N GLN A 840 -55.95 -29.17 -118.09
CA GLN A 840 -56.10 -28.50 -119.39
C GLN A 840 -55.62 -29.39 -120.56
N ALA A 841 -54.58 -30.22 -120.34
CA ALA A 841 -54.14 -31.24 -121.29
C ALA A 841 -55.25 -32.29 -121.50
N GLU A 842 -55.79 -32.84 -120.42
CA GLU A 842 -56.82 -33.88 -120.48
C GLU A 842 -58.12 -33.37 -121.13
N PHE A 843 -58.59 -32.17 -120.78
CA PHE A 843 -59.69 -31.49 -121.47
C PHE A 843 -59.40 -31.30 -122.96
N SER A 844 -58.18 -30.90 -123.32
CA SER A 844 -57.79 -30.69 -124.72
C SER A 844 -57.76 -32.00 -125.51
N ALA A 845 -57.20 -33.08 -124.96
CA ALA A 845 -57.23 -34.41 -125.59
C ALA A 845 -58.65 -34.90 -125.78
N GLN A 846 -59.53 -34.63 -124.81
CA GLN A 846 -60.94 -35.01 -124.90
C GLN A 846 -61.73 -34.12 -125.88
N TYR A 847 -61.35 -32.86 -126.08
CA TYR A 847 -61.86 -32.00 -127.16
C TYR A 847 -61.33 -32.43 -128.54
N ALA A 848 -60.08 -32.90 -128.63
CA ALA A 848 -59.52 -33.50 -129.84
C ALA A 848 -60.28 -34.76 -130.23
N HIS A 849 -60.39 -35.72 -129.30
CA HIS A 849 -61.18 -36.93 -129.49
C HIS A 849 -62.66 -36.62 -129.71
N ASN A 850 -63.28 -35.64 -129.05
CA ASN A 850 -64.69 -35.31 -129.32
C ASN A 850 -64.89 -34.56 -130.62
N SER A 851 -63.94 -33.77 -131.14
CA SER A 851 -64.03 -33.14 -132.47
C SER A 851 -63.78 -34.15 -133.59
N ALA A 852 -62.80 -35.04 -133.40
CA ALA A 852 -62.54 -36.18 -134.27
C ALA A 852 -63.70 -37.16 -134.26
N ARG A 853 -64.25 -37.43 -133.08
CA ARG A 853 -65.45 -38.24 -132.94
C ARG A 853 -66.65 -37.47 -133.48
N GLU A 854 -66.85 -36.16 -133.33
CA GLU A 854 -67.96 -35.42 -133.99
C GLU A 854 -67.82 -35.33 -135.51
N ALA A 855 -66.61 -35.39 -136.07
CA ALA A 855 -66.41 -35.65 -137.51
C ALA A 855 -66.84 -37.07 -137.86
N LYS A 856 -66.35 -38.07 -137.11
CA LYS A 856 -66.70 -39.48 -137.29
C LYS A 856 -68.17 -39.78 -136.95
N GLN A 857 -68.82 -38.95 -136.12
CA GLN A 857 -70.14 -39.05 -135.50
C GLN A 857 -71.17 -38.16 -136.24
N SER A 858 -70.71 -37.17 -137.01
CA SER A 858 -71.42 -36.75 -138.24
C SER A 858 -71.52 -37.90 -139.25
N ALA A 859 -70.73 -38.98 -139.09
CA ALA A 859 -70.88 -40.25 -139.78
C ALA A 859 -71.28 -41.47 -138.86
N ASP A 860 -71.54 -41.28 -137.55
CA ASP A 860 -71.73 -42.32 -136.48
C ASP A 860 -72.72 -41.94 -135.30
N GLU A 861 -73.56 -40.89 -135.31
CA GLU A 861 -74.22 -40.33 -134.07
C GLU A 861 -75.23 -41.18 -133.25
N ALA A 862 -74.81 -41.55 -131.97
CA ALA A 862 -75.53 -41.65 -130.60
C ALA A 862 -74.75 -42.12 -129.23
N LYS A 863 -74.21 -41.32 -128.20
CA LYS A 863 -73.32 -41.77 -126.98
C LYS A 863 -73.44 -41.05 -125.50
N GLN A 864 -72.92 -41.53 -124.27
CA GLN A 864 -73.26 -41.11 -122.77
C GLN A 864 -72.23 -41.28 -121.48
N SER A 865 -72.42 -40.80 -120.16
CA SER A 865 -71.57 -40.97 -118.81
C SER A 865 -72.03 -40.40 -117.34
N ALA A 866 -71.43 -40.66 -116.08
CA ALA A 866 -71.76 -40.16 -114.61
C ALA A 866 -70.83 -40.45 -113.26
N LEU A 867 -71.00 -39.87 -111.97
CA LEU A 867 -70.67 -40.28 -110.45
C LEU A 867 -70.10 -39.29 -109.24
N ASP A 868 -70.07 -39.62 -107.86
CA ASP A 868 -69.74 -38.81 -106.52
C ASP A 868 -69.15 -39.58 -105.16
N ALA A 869 -68.92 -39.27 -103.78
CA ALA A 869 -68.84 -38.25 -102.57
C ALA A 869 -68.16 -38.85 -101.17
N GLY A 870 -67.89 -38.46 -99.83
CA GLY A 870 -67.84 -37.38 -98.66
C GLY A 870 -67.63 -37.98 -97.13
N LYS A 871 -67.37 -37.52 -95.80
CA LYS A 871 -66.87 -36.41 -94.75
C LYS A 871 -66.60 -36.99 -93.21
N SER A 872 -66.30 -36.51 -91.90
CA SER A 872 -66.05 -35.34 -90.83
C SER A 872 -65.24 -35.78 -89.44
N LYS A 873 -65.01 -35.33 -88.11
CA LYS A 873 -65.27 -34.38 -86.84
C LYS A 873 -64.16 -34.56 -85.61
N ASP A 874 -63.88 -34.14 -84.26
CA ASP A 874 -64.18 -33.27 -82.94
C ASP A 874 -62.99 -33.25 -81.76
N GLU A 875 -62.80 -32.82 -80.41
CA GLU A 875 -63.37 -32.10 -79.10
C GLU A 875 -62.35 -31.67 -77.82
N ALA A 876 -62.67 -31.30 -76.47
CA ALA A 876 -61.83 -30.64 -75.26
C ALA A 876 -62.08 -31.00 -73.64
N GLU A 877 -61.68 -30.51 -72.35
CA GLU A 877 -60.96 -29.43 -71.39
C GLU A 877 -60.73 -29.85 -69.77
N ASN A 878 -60.34 -29.30 -68.49
CA ASN A 878 -59.87 -28.10 -67.52
C ASN A 878 -59.36 -28.50 -65.96
N LEU A 879 -59.01 -27.93 -64.67
CA LEU A 879 -58.80 -26.71 -63.64
C LEU A 879 -57.95 -27.03 -62.21
N ALA A 880 -57.62 -26.50 -60.91
CA ALA A 880 -57.70 -25.40 -59.72
C ALA A 880 -56.58 -25.52 -58.44
N SER A 881 -56.31 -24.97 -57.12
CA SER A 881 -56.61 -23.97 -55.89
C SER A 881 -55.54 -23.77 -54.57
N ALA A 882 -55.70 -23.04 -53.33
CA ALA A 882 -54.67 -22.68 -52.12
C ALA A 882 -55.00 -22.15 -50.54
N ALA A 883 -54.07 -21.80 -49.48
CA ALA A 883 -54.25 -21.41 -47.91
C ALA A 883 -53.16 -20.62 -46.86
N TRP A 884 -53.28 -20.37 -45.43
CA TRP A 884 -52.39 -19.48 -44.38
C TRP A 884 -52.29 -19.59 -42.69
N LYS A 885 -51.68 -18.67 -41.74
CA LYS A 885 -51.20 -18.78 -40.18
C LYS A 885 -50.96 -17.53 -39.05
N ASP A 886 -50.63 -17.58 -37.64
CA ASP A 886 -49.99 -16.52 -36.56
C ASP A 886 -49.79 -16.69 -34.87
N VAL A 887 -49.12 -15.81 -33.94
CA VAL A 887 -48.58 -15.96 -32.39
C VAL A 887 -48.33 -14.72 -31.23
N THR A 888 -48.03 -14.81 -29.81
CA THR A 888 -47.67 -13.70 -28.65
C THR A 888 -47.14 -13.96 -27.05
N ALA A 889 -46.66 -13.01 -26.05
CA ALA A 889 -46.15 -13.15 -24.50
C ALA A 889 -45.86 -11.94 -23.32
N LYS A 890 -45.35 -12.08 -21.97
CA LYS A 890 -45.00 -11.10 -20.73
C LYS A 890 -43.69 -11.36 -19.77
N ARG A 891 -43.08 -10.38 -19.01
CA ARG A 891 -41.89 -10.45 -18.02
C ARG A 891 -42.16 -10.92 -16.55
N ALA A 892 -41.20 -11.63 -15.88
CA ALA A 892 -40.69 -11.45 -14.47
C ALA A 892 -39.83 -12.65 -13.95
N ALA A 893 -38.48 -12.59 -13.98
CA ALA A 893 -37.59 -13.61 -13.39
C ALA A 893 -36.10 -13.17 -13.23
N GLU A 894 -35.82 -12.13 -12.44
CA GLU A 894 -34.45 -11.70 -12.07
C GLU A 894 -34.31 -11.65 -10.54
N GLU A 895 -33.95 -12.77 -9.88
CA GLU A 895 -33.43 -12.84 -8.50
C GLU A 895 -33.11 -14.31 -8.15
N ALA A 896 -31.83 -14.72 -8.09
CA ALA A 896 -31.47 -16.10 -7.73
C ALA A 896 -30.12 -16.28 -7.00
N GLU A 897 -28.98 -15.84 -7.57
CA GLU A 897 -27.71 -16.53 -7.25
C GLU A 897 -26.59 -15.70 -6.55
N MET A 898 -26.60 -14.36 -6.58
CA MET A 898 -25.51 -13.53 -6.02
C MET A 898 -25.81 -12.87 -4.66
N ARG A 899 -26.32 -13.64 -3.69
CA ARG A 899 -26.36 -13.26 -2.24
C ARG A 899 -25.91 -14.42 -1.33
N ARG A 900 -24.97 -15.22 -1.81
CA ARG A 900 -24.53 -16.48 -1.19
C ARG A 900 -23.41 -16.33 -0.14
N GLU A 901 -22.57 -15.30 -0.23
CA GLU A 901 -21.21 -15.34 0.35
C GLU A 901 -20.97 -14.36 1.52
N ALA A 902 -21.89 -13.44 1.80
CA ALA A 902 -21.74 -12.46 2.89
C ALA A 902 -21.95 -13.03 4.31
N ALA A 903 -22.10 -14.35 4.47
CA ALA A 903 -22.67 -14.97 5.67
C ALA A 903 -21.67 -15.59 6.66
N GLU A 904 -20.41 -15.85 6.29
CA GLU A 904 -19.58 -16.80 7.05
C GLU A 904 -18.61 -16.21 8.10
N LEU A 905 -18.10 -14.99 7.92
CA LEU A 905 -16.76 -14.68 8.46
C LEU A 905 -16.67 -13.91 9.80
N ARG A 906 -17.68 -13.12 10.22
CA ARG A 906 -17.43 -11.99 11.17
C ARG A 906 -18.17 -11.91 12.51
N GLU A 907 -19.03 -12.86 12.90
CA GLU A 907 -19.61 -12.88 14.27
C GLU A 907 -19.07 -14.01 15.18
N ARG A 908 -17.96 -14.68 14.83
CA ARG A 908 -17.26 -15.63 15.73
C ARG A 908 -16.41 -14.97 16.84
N GLN A 909 -16.52 -13.66 17.04
CA GLN A 909 -15.62 -12.88 17.90
C GLN A 909 -16.37 -11.99 18.91
N ARG A 910 -17.33 -12.58 19.64
CA ARG A 910 -17.85 -12.05 20.90
C ARG A 910 -17.83 -13.15 21.96
N GLU A 911 -16.88 -13.13 22.91
CA GLU A 911 -17.05 -13.74 24.25
C GLU A 911 -15.84 -13.50 25.20
N GLN A 912 -16.13 -13.45 26.51
CA GLN A 912 -15.24 -13.65 27.70
C GLN A 912 -14.42 -12.44 28.28
N ASP A 913 -14.24 -12.40 29.62
CA ASP A 913 -14.02 -11.17 30.44
C ASP A 913 -13.35 -11.38 31.86
N ALA A 914 -13.11 -10.30 32.66
CA ALA A 914 -12.65 -10.21 34.11
C ALA A 914 -11.12 -10.36 34.54
N LYS A 915 -10.64 -9.73 35.67
CA LYS A 915 -9.18 -9.43 36.02
C LYS A 915 -8.79 -9.21 37.57
N PRO A 916 -7.58 -9.57 38.15
CA PRO A 916 -7.15 -9.41 39.62
C PRO A 916 -5.66 -8.97 40.02
N LYS A 917 -5.28 -8.68 41.33
CA LYS A 917 -3.88 -8.29 41.86
C LYS A 917 -3.54 -8.42 43.43
N CYS A 918 -2.26 -8.59 43.94
CA CYS A 918 -1.70 -8.21 45.33
C CYS A 918 -0.12 -8.05 45.70
N TYR A 919 0.43 -8.38 46.93
CA TYR A 919 1.31 -7.63 47.97
C TYR A 919 2.90 -7.48 47.95
N ILE A 920 3.58 -6.66 48.85
CA ILE A 920 5.11 -6.46 49.00
C ILE A 920 5.74 -6.75 50.39
N PRO A 921 7.00 -7.24 50.36
CA PRO A 921 8.06 -7.07 51.37
C PRO A 921 9.28 -6.21 50.91
N MET A 922 10.23 -5.99 51.82
CA MET A 922 11.32 -4.97 51.85
C MET A 922 12.50 -5.13 50.88
N ASN A 923 12.35 -5.89 49.79
CA ASN A 923 13.47 -6.36 48.95
C ASN A 923 13.21 -6.14 47.45
N ARG A 924 12.65 -4.98 47.06
CA ARG A 924 12.26 -4.66 45.67
C ARG A 924 12.14 -3.16 45.41
N ASP A 925 12.51 -2.77 44.19
CA ASP A 925 12.45 -1.40 43.65
C ASP A 925 11.06 -1.03 43.08
N ASN A 926 10.03 -1.84 43.33
CA ASN A 926 8.71 -1.64 42.78
C ASN A 926 7.60 -1.91 43.80
N LEU A 927 6.56 -1.08 43.78
CA LEU A 927 5.28 -1.48 44.35
C LEU A 927 4.70 -2.66 43.54
N PRO A 928 4.23 -3.71 44.21
CA PRO A 928 3.73 -4.94 43.62
C PRO A 928 2.25 -4.76 43.27
N PRO A 929 1.62 -5.78 42.66
CA PRO A 929 0.26 -5.65 42.14
C PRO A 929 -0.79 -4.99 43.09
N CYS A 930 -0.72 -5.16 44.42
CA CYS A 930 -1.73 -4.67 45.39
C CYS A 930 -1.94 -3.14 45.32
N ALA A 931 -0.87 -2.35 45.50
CA ALA A 931 -0.96 -0.89 45.44
C ALA A 931 -1.36 -0.39 44.05
N LEU A 932 -0.94 -1.09 43.01
CA LEU A 932 -1.33 -0.82 41.62
C LEU A 932 -2.82 -1.17 41.33
N THR A 933 -3.61 -1.42 42.38
CA THR A 933 -5.08 -1.54 42.40
C THR A 933 -5.73 -0.91 43.66
N GLY A 934 -4.97 -0.20 44.51
CA GLY A 934 -5.49 0.45 45.72
C GLY A 934 -5.47 -0.39 47.02
N GLN A 935 -4.34 -1.06 47.32
CA GLN A 935 -4.12 -1.88 48.54
C GLN A 935 -2.66 -1.64 49.12
N GLU A 936 -2.42 -1.71 50.45
CA GLU A 936 -1.57 -0.84 51.38
C GLU A 936 -0.12 -1.31 51.91
N LEU A 937 1.01 -0.48 52.00
CA LEU A 937 2.50 -0.89 52.10
C LEU A 937 3.65 0.17 52.59
N VAL A 938 4.84 -0.12 53.29
CA VAL A 938 6.05 0.82 53.70
C VAL A 938 7.49 0.23 54.20
N PHE A 939 8.71 0.95 54.26
CA PHE A 939 10.18 0.49 54.53
C PHE A 939 11.33 1.42 55.28
N PRO A 940 12.66 1.04 55.56
CA PRO A 940 13.76 1.66 56.46
C PRO A 940 15.33 1.85 56.04
N GLY A 941 16.41 1.94 56.94
CA GLY A 941 17.91 2.36 56.69
C GLY A 941 19.18 1.89 57.62
N ILE A 942 20.45 2.49 57.59
CA ILE A 942 21.85 1.94 58.08
C ILE A 942 23.04 2.89 58.70
N ASP A 943 24.38 2.48 58.80
CA ASP A 943 25.58 2.90 59.73
C ASP A 943 27.06 3.16 59.13
N PRO A 944 28.11 3.74 59.83
CA PRO A 944 29.46 4.09 59.27
C PRO A 944 30.84 3.45 59.74
N THR A 945 30.99 2.49 60.68
CA THR A 945 32.34 2.13 61.28
C THR A 945 33.30 1.26 60.42
N LEU A 946 33.18 1.29 59.09
CA LEU A 946 33.86 0.37 58.18
C LEU A 946 35.34 0.75 57.89
N LYS A 947 35.77 1.93 58.34
CA LYS A 947 36.99 2.64 57.92
C LYS A 947 38.33 2.16 58.49
N ALA A 948 38.38 1.11 59.30
CA ALA A 948 39.66 0.54 59.77
C ALA A 948 40.06 -0.69 58.96
N ILE A 949 39.25 -1.76 59.01
CA ILE A 949 39.61 -3.07 58.44
C ILE A 949 39.79 -3.09 56.92
N VAL A 950 39.06 -2.26 56.17
CA VAL A 950 39.24 -2.19 54.70
C VAL A 950 40.67 -1.77 54.33
N TRP A 951 41.36 -1.01 55.19
CA TRP A 951 42.71 -0.50 54.93
C TRP A 951 43.83 -1.52 55.20
N GLU A 952 43.58 -2.51 56.07
CA GLU A 952 44.52 -3.60 56.34
C GLU A 952 44.45 -4.69 55.27
N VAL A 953 43.26 -4.92 54.69
CA VAL A 953 43.03 -5.94 53.64
C VAL A 953 43.22 -5.40 52.22
N LEU A 954 42.85 -4.14 51.94
CA LEU A 954 42.87 -3.54 50.59
C LEU A 954 43.78 -2.30 50.46
N GLY A 955 44.41 -1.87 51.55
CA GLY A 955 45.73 -1.24 51.52
C GLY A 955 45.80 0.28 51.31
N LEU A 956 46.55 0.93 52.20
CA LEU A 956 47.14 2.26 51.99
C LEU A 956 47.94 2.38 50.66
N ASN A 957 48.41 1.25 50.13
CA ASN A 957 49.09 1.17 48.84
C ASN A 957 48.17 1.47 47.66
N ASP A 958 46.90 1.04 47.69
CA ASP A 958 45.98 1.25 46.56
C ASP A 958 45.45 2.69 46.54
N ALA A 959 45.31 3.33 47.71
CA ALA A 959 45.13 4.79 47.79
C ALA A 959 46.37 5.55 47.29
N ARG A 960 47.59 5.09 47.63
CA ARG A 960 48.85 5.68 47.11
C ARG A 960 49.05 5.45 45.63
N ASP A 961 48.50 4.38 45.05
CA ASP A 961 48.53 4.13 43.61
C ASP A 961 47.45 4.96 42.90
N CYS A 962 46.24 5.07 43.46
CA CYS A 962 45.17 5.93 42.95
C CYS A 962 45.59 7.41 42.87
N ILE A 963 46.42 7.90 43.81
CA ILE A 963 47.01 9.24 43.78
C ILE A 963 48.02 9.43 42.62
N LYS A 964 48.65 8.36 42.12
CA LYS A 964 49.64 8.40 41.02
C LYS A 964 49.03 8.15 39.64
N ASP A 965 48.08 7.23 39.56
CA ASP A 965 47.38 6.85 38.34
C ASP A 965 45.88 6.64 38.66
N PRO A 966 45.04 7.66 38.40
CA PRO A 966 43.61 7.57 38.66
C PRO A 966 42.86 6.69 37.64
N SER A 967 43.50 6.26 36.54
CA SER A 967 42.82 5.57 35.43
C SER A 967 42.58 4.08 35.66
N ILE A 968 43.23 3.50 36.69
CA ILE A 968 43.23 2.07 36.97
C ILE A 968 42.16 1.72 38.02
N GLY A 969 41.52 0.56 37.87
CA GLY A 969 40.41 0.06 38.72
C GLY A 969 40.69 -0.08 40.23
N LYS A 970 41.92 0.21 40.70
CA LYS A 970 42.25 0.38 42.12
C LYS A 970 41.55 1.58 42.76
N CYS A 971 41.32 2.68 42.02
CA CYS A 971 40.57 3.81 42.56
C CYS A 971 39.13 3.45 42.92
N ALA A 972 38.48 2.56 42.14
CA ALA A 972 37.11 2.12 42.43
C ALA A 972 37.00 1.42 43.79
N LEU A 973 37.98 0.55 44.13
CA LEU A 973 38.08 -0.09 45.44
C LEU A 973 38.16 0.93 46.59
N ALA A 974 38.95 2.00 46.42
CA ALA A 974 39.05 3.08 47.40
C ALA A 974 37.72 3.85 47.54
N ALA A 975 37.08 4.22 46.44
CA ALA A 975 35.81 4.96 46.43
C ALA A 975 34.68 4.20 47.16
N MET A 976 34.50 2.92 46.84
CA MET A 976 33.41 2.10 47.37
C MET A 976 33.54 1.82 48.88
N SER A 977 34.74 1.96 49.45
CA SER A 977 34.98 1.75 50.89
C SER A 977 34.51 2.91 51.81
N ILE A 978 34.09 4.05 51.25
CA ILE A 978 33.80 5.28 52.02
C ILE A 978 32.39 5.86 51.73
N LEU A 979 31.76 5.48 50.62
CA LEU A 979 30.48 6.05 50.18
C LEU A 979 29.34 5.02 50.23
N PRO A 980 28.20 5.31 50.88
CA PRO A 980 26.97 4.58 50.60
C PRO A 980 26.48 4.92 49.19
N VAL A 981 26.13 3.88 48.42
CA VAL A 981 25.67 3.97 47.02
C VAL A 981 24.50 4.96 46.92
N GLY A 982 24.49 5.78 45.86
CA GLY A 982 23.38 6.67 45.50
C GLY A 982 23.49 8.15 45.92
N LYS A 983 24.53 8.59 46.63
CA LYS A 983 24.66 10.01 47.09
C LYS A 983 25.46 10.95 46.18
N LEU A 984 26.06 10.48 45.08
CA LEU A 984 26.88 11.31 44.18
C LEU A 984 26.12 12.51 43.55
N LYS A 985 24.80 12.38 43.29
CA LYS A 985 23.98 13.50 42.75
C LYS A 985 23.95 14.75 43.65
N ALA A 986 24.32 14.66 44.93
CA ALA A 986 24.34 15.79 45.86
C ALA A 986 25.58 16.72 45.74
N LEU A 987 26.70 16.25 45.16
CA LEU A 987 28.00 16.96 45.21
C LEU A 987 28.10 18.22 44.33
N LYS A 988 27.08 18.53 43.52
CA LYS A 988 27.00 19.79 42.75
C LYS A 988 26.78 21.06 43.63
N SER A 989 26.68 20.95 44.96
CA SER A 989 26.35 22.09 45.83
C SER A 989 27.48 23.10 46.09
N LEU A 990 28.75 22.74 45.84
CA LEU A 990 29.95 23.49 46.27
C LEU A 990 30.20 24.87 45.60
N GLY A 991 29.14 25.52 45.11
CA GLY A 991 29.15 26.91 44.64
C GLY A 991 28.03 27.79 45.22
N LYS A 992 27.26 27.29 46.20
CA LYS A 992 26.16 28.06 46.82
C LYS A 992 26.70 29.22 47.68
N ILE A 993 26.00 30.36 47.62
CA ILE A 993 26.35 31.57 48.37
C ILE A 993 26.24 31.33 49.88
N ASP A 994 25.24 30.56 50.32
CA ASP A 994 25.11 30.08 51.70
C ASP A 994 26.41 29.39 52.17
N ASP A 995 26.88 28.39 51.42
CA ASP A 995 28.07 27.60 51.76
C ASP A 995 29.35 28.46 51.76
N ILE A 996 29.48 29.40 50.81
CA ILE A 996 30.58 30.37 50.73
C ILE A 996 30.58 31.29 51.95
N VAL A 997 29.41 31.83 52.35
CA VAL A 997 29.34 32.81 53.44
C VAL A 997 29.42 32.13 54.82
N GLU A 998 28.86 30.94 54.99
CA GLU A 998 29.03 30.14 56.21
C GLU A 998 30.49 29.71 56.45
N ALA A 999 31.33 29.67 55.41
CA ALA A 999 32.76 29.43 55.52
C ALA A 999 33.58 30.66 55.97
N THR A 1000 33.02 31.88 55.92
CA THR A 1000 33.72 33.12 56.33
C THR A 1000 33.89 33.21 57.85
N ARG A 1001 34.80 34.08 58.31
CA ARG A 1001 34.89 34.43 59.76
C ARG A 1001 33.56 34.95 60.29
N VAL A 1002 32.90 35.82 59.54
CA VAL A 1002 31.68 36.48 59.99
C VAL A 1002 30.53 35.48 60.13
N GLY A 1003 30.36 34.59 59.15
CA GLY A 1003 29.37 33.49 59.21
C GLY A 1003 29.60 32.51 60.36
N LYS A 1004 30.87 32.20 60.69
CA LYS A 1004 31.22 31.40 61.88
C LYS A 1004 30.90 32.13 63.19
N LEU A 1005 31.33 33.39 63.32
CA LEU A 1005 31.09 34.18 64.54
C LEU A 1005 29.59 34.43 64.76
N ALA A 1006 28.79 34.61 63.70
CA ALA A 1006 27.32 34.69 63.80
C ALA A 1006 26.66 33.39 64.32
N LYS A 1007 27.31 32.22 64.13
CA LYS A 1007 26.88 30.95 64.77
C LYS A 1007 27.31 30.86 66.23
N CYS A 1008 28.50 31.40 66.58
CA CYS A 1008 29.04 31.39 67.95
C CYS A 1008 28.42 32.45 68.87
N VAL A 1009 28.05 33.64 68.37
CA VAL A 1009 27.38 34.70 69.15
C VAL A 1009 25.87 34.43 69.22
N LYS A 1010 25.52 33.26 69.77
CA LYS A 1010 24.20 32.98 70.31
C LYS A 1010 24.28 32.96 71.84
N PRO A 1011 23.62 33.89 72.56
CA PRO A 1011 23.33 33.64 73.96
C PRO A 1011 22.45 32.39 74.09
N LEU A 1012 22.45 31.75 75.27
CA LEU A 1012 21.59 30.60 75.58
C LEU A 1012 20.10 31.01 75.52
N GLY A 1013 19.52 30.96 74.33
CA GLY A 1013 18.17 31.43 74.01
C GLY A 1013 17.71 30.92 72.65
N ARG A 1014 16.77 29.97 72.68
CA ARG A 1014 16.19 29.19 71.56
C ARG A 1014 15.98 29.91 70.22
N SER A 1015 16.02 29.10 69.16
CA SER A 1015 15.51 29.42 67.82
C SER A 1015 14.09 30.00 67.83
N LEU A 1016 13.87 31.03 67.01
CA LEU A 1016 12.55 31.46 66.54
C LEU A 1016 12.26 30.80 65.17
N THR A 1017 11.86 29.53 65.18
CA THR A 1017 11.10 28.99 64.04
C THR A 1017 9.70 29.59 64.05
N ARG A 1018 9.27 30.26 62.97
CA ARG A 1018 7.89 30.73 62.83
C ARG A 1018 7.23 30.35 61.50
N SER A 1019 7.16 29.03 61.27
CA SER A 1019 5.89 28.45 60.80
C SER A 1019 4.73 28.96 61.68
N ALA A 1020 3.50 29.03 61.16
CA ALA A 1020 2.37 29.66 61.85
C ALA A 1020 2.24 29.13 63.32
N PRO A 1021 2.29 30.01 64.33
CA PRO A 1021 2.64 29.59 65.69
C PRO A 1021 1.52 28.83 66.40
N VAL A 1022 1.90 27.72 67.04
CA VAL A 1022 1.12 27.14 68.13
C VAL A 1022 1.04 28.17 69.27
N PRO A 1023 -0.10 28.31 69.98
CA PRO A 1023 -0.20 29.21 71.13
C PRO A 1023 0.78 28.77 72.23
N CYS A 1024 1.88 29.52 72.41
CA CYS A 1024 2.76 29.34 73.55
C CYS A 1024 2.08 29.93 74.80
N VAL A 1025 1.24 29.14 75.45
CA VAL A 1025 0.60 29.50 76.72
C VAL A 1025 1.69 29.63 77.79
N PRO A 1026 1.93 30.81 78.37
CA PRO A 1026 3.05 31.01 79.27
C PRO A 1026 2.81 30.27 80.59
N TRP A 1027 3.88 29.73 81.18
CA TRP A 1027 3.83 29.22 82.55
C TRP A 1027 3.48 30.33 83.53
N ILE A 1028 2.80 30.00 84.63
CA ILE A 1028 2.39 30.99 85.64
C ILE A 1028 3.62 31.62 86.34
N THR A 1029 3.98 32.84 85.95
CA THR A 1029 5.14 33.56 86.50
C THR A 1029 4.72 34.47 87.66
N GLY A 1030 4.82 33.95 88.88
CA GLY A 1030 4.54 34.69 90.13
C GLY A 1030 3.60 33.90 91.05
N LYS A 1031 3.56 34.28 92.33
CA LYS A 1031 2.57 33.72 93.26
C LYS A 1031 1.21 34.37 93.03
N LEU A 1032 0.17 33.54 92.95
CA LEU A 1032 -1.22 33.98 93.08
C LEU A 1032 -1.46 34.63 94.45
N PRO A 1033 -2.49 35.47 94.61
CA PRO A 1033 -2.99 35.84 95.93
C PRO A 1033 -3.26 34.56 96.73
N ALA A 1034 -2.80 34.46 97.99
CA ALA A 1034 -2.79 33.20 98.73
C ALA A 1034 -4.18 32.51 98.84
N ALA A 1035 -5.26 33.28 98.79
CA ALA A 1035 -6.62 32.75 98.78
C ALA A 1035 -7.05 32.15 97.41
N GLU A 1036 -6.55 32.67 96.29
CA GLU A 1036 -6.66 32.04 94.96
C GLU A 1036 -5.71 30.83 94.85
N GLU A 1037 -4.48 30.94 95.36
CA GLU A 1037 -3.50 29.84 95.41
C GLU A 1037 -4.07 28.63 96.18
N THR A 1038 -4.82 28.89 97.26
CA THR A 1038 -5.52 27.85 98.05
C THR A 1038 -6.62 27.17 97.23
N GLY A 1039 -7.55 27.93 96.64
CA GLY A 1039 -8.65 27.37 95.84
C GLY A 1039 -8.18 26.64 94.58
N LEU A 1040 -7.09 27.11 93.96
CA LEU A 1040 -6.44 26.43 92.84
C LEU A 1040 -5.89 25.06 93.30
N ASN A 1041 -5.12 25.02 94.38
CA ASN A 1041 -4.50 23.80 94.88
C ASN A 1041 -5.52 22.78 95.39
N GLU A 1042 -6.63 23.21 96.00
CA GLU A 1042 -7.75 22.32 96.37
C GLU A 1042 -8.39 21.68 95.12
N THR A 1043 -8.59 22.47 94.06
CA THR A 1043 -9.12 21.98 92.78
C THR A 1043 -8.17 20.99 92.11
N LEU A 1044 -6.86 21.26 92.16
CA LEU A 1044 -5.81 20.34 91.67
C LEU A 1044 -5.73 19.06 92.49
N ALA A 1045 -5.84 19.13 93.82
CA ALA A 1045 -5.81 17.94 94.68
C ALA A 1045 -7.00 17.00 94.39
N HIS A 1046 -8.19 17.55 94.13
CA HIS A 1046 -9.33 16.74 93.67
C HIS A 1046 -9.10 16.12 92.29
N LEU A 1047 -8.42 16.81 91.37
CA LEU A 1047 -8.02 16.27 90.06
C LEU A 1047 -7.02 15.11 90.18
N ASP A 1048 -6.01 15.25 91.03
CA ASP A 1048 -4.97 14.24 91.26
C ASP A 1048 -5.53 12.99 91.97
N ALA A 1049 -6.46 13.19 92.91
CA ALA A 1049 -7.16 12.12 93.61
C ALA A 1049 -8.34 11.52 92.81
N GLY A 1050 -8.67 12.05 91.63
CA GLY A 1050 -9.79 11.58 90.80
C GLY A 1050 -11.17 11.78 91.43
N THR A 1051 -11.32 12.75 92.34
CA THR A 1051 -12.56 13.02 93.11
C THR A 1051 -13.29 14.27 92.62
N VAL A 1052 -14.45 14.57 93.21
CA VAL A 1052 -15.28 15.74 92.92
C VAL A 1052 -15.49 16.53 94.23
N PRO A 1053 -15.23 17.86 94.26
CA PRO A 1053 -15.48 18.68 95.44
C PRO A 1053 -16.98 18.83 95.73
N SER A 1054 -17.33 19.14 96.98
CA SER A 1054 -18.71 19.46 97.39
C SER A 1054 -19.04 20.95 97.24
N GLY A 1055 -20.31 21.28 97.05
CA GLY A 1055 -20.78 22.68 96.99
C GLY A 1055 -20.66 23.31 95.59
N PRO A 1056 -20.64 24.65 95.47
CA PRO A 1056 -20.70 25.34 94.18
C PRO A 1056 -19.61 24.95 93.16
N THR A 1057 -18.42 24.57 93.63
CA THR A 1057 -17.28 24.10 92.82
C THR A 1057 -17.51 22.76 92.12
N ALA A 1058 -18.46 21.94 92.57
CA ALA A 1058 -18.86 20.70 91.88
C ALA A 1058 -19.43 20.96 90.47
N THR A 1059 -19.93 22.18 90.22
CA THR A 1059 -20.75 22.51 89.05
C THR A 1059 -19.93 22.49 87.76
N LYS A 1060 -20.25 21.57 86.84
CA LYS A 1060 -19.54 21.28 85.56
C LYS A 1060 -18.17 20.56 85.68
N TRP A 1061 -17.85 19.93 86.80
CA TRP A 1061 -16.59 19.19 86.97
C TRP A 1061 -16.32 18.18 85.82
N GLY A 1062 -15.26 18.39 85.04
CA GLY A 1062 -14.84 17.48 83.96
C GLY A 1062 -15.55 17.64 82.62
N THR A 1063 -16.21 18.76 82.37
CA THR A 1063 -16.96 19.03 81.13
C THR A 1063 -16.01 19.29 79.95
N LYS A 1064 -16.32 18.81 78.73
CA LYS A 1064 -15.49 19.01 77.52
C LYS A 1064 -15.34 20.50 77.18
N PHE A 1065 -14.13 21.05 77.33
CA PHE A 1065 -13.78 22.41 76.89
C PHE A 1065 -13.42 22.39 75.40
N LYS A 1066 -13.94 23.36 74.63
CA LYS A 1066 -13.94 23.28 73.16
C LYS A 1066 -12.87 24.11 72.44
N ASN A 1067 -12.04 24.88 73.16
CA ASN A 1067 -10.91 25.62 72.59
C ASN A 1067 -11.24 26.39 71.28
N TRP A 1068 -12.41 27.03 71.21
CA TRP A 1068 -12.94 27.61 69.95
C TRP A 1068 -12.10 28.78 69.43
N SER A 1069 -11.71 29.68 70.34
CA SER A 1069 -10.76 30.76 70.07
C SER A 1069 -9.39 30.21 69.68
N GLY A 1070 -8.95 29.13 70.34
CA GLY A 1070 -7.69 28.45 70.09
C GLY A 1070 -6.51 29.03 70.86
N ASP A 1071 -6.75 29.54 72.06
CA ASP A 1071 -5.71 30.08 72.94
C ASP A 1071 -4.95 28.98 73.72
N LEU A 1072 -5.38 27.72 73.61
CA LEU A 1072 -4.66 26.53 74.08
C LEU A 1072 -4.16 25.69 72.88
N PRO A 1073 -3.06 24.93 73.01
CA PRO A 1073 -2.53 24.08 71.93
C PRO A 1073 -3.49 22.99 71.45
N GLY A 1074 -3.37 22.55 70.19
CA GLY A 1074 -4.13 21.43 69.64
C GLY A 1074 -5.50 21.78 69.05
N ALA A 1075 -6.34 20.76 68.85
CA ALA A 1075 -7.57 20.89 68.06
C ALA A 1075 -8.62 21.85 68.67
N LYS A 1076 -9.39 22.49 67.81
CA LYS A 1076 -10.53 23.35 68.18
C LYS A 1076 -11.86 22.61 67.99
N GLY A 1077 -12.92 23.07 68.66
CA GLY A 1077 -14.29 22.58 68.48
C GLY A 1077 -14.58 21.23 69.16
N PRO A 1078 -15.39 20.35 68.55
CA PRO A 1078 -15.76 19.05 69.14
C PRO A 1078 -14.55 18.16 69.47
N ASN A 1079 -13.50 18.24 68.67
CA ASN A 1079 -12.31 17.40 68.74
C ASN A 1079 -11.25 17.93 69.73
N SER A 1080 -11.50 19.07 70.39
CA SER A 1080 -10.61 19.67 71.39
C SER A 1080 -10.27 18.70 72.53
N PRO A 1081 -9.00 18.46 72.87
CA PRO A 1081 -8.59 17.44 73.86
C PRO A 1081 -8.83 17.86 75.33
N TYR A 1082 -9.58 18.93 75.60
CA TYR A 1082 -9.64 19.57 76.91
C TYR A 1082 -10.90 19.27 77.75
N LYS A 1083 -10.74 19.28 79.08
CA LYS A 1083 -11.83 19.29 80.07
C LYS A 1083 -11.70 20.48 81.05
N GLU A 1084 -12.81 21.11 81.40
CA GLU A 1084 -12.90 22.23 82.36
C GLU A 1084 -13.31 21.80 83.77
N TYR A 1085 -12.80 22.53 84.76
CA TYR A 1085 -13.02 22.36 86.20
C TYR A 1085 -13.10 23.73 86.88
N ARG A 1086 -13.88 23.87 87.95
CA ARG A 1086 -14.07 25.15 88.66
C ARG A 1086 -13.13 25.31 89.83
N VAL A 1087 -12.58 26.51 89.98
CA VAL A 1087 -11.83 26.94 91.16
C VAL A 1087 -12.73 27.77 92.07
N ALA A 1088 -12.58 27.61 93.40
CA ALA A 1088 -13.33 28.39 94.38
C ALA A 1088 -12.97 29.87 94.32
N ASN A 1089 -13.95 30.76 94.46
CA ASN A 1089 -13.73 32.20 94.44
C ASN A 1089 -13.51 32.73 95.87
N PRO A 1090 -12.32 33.25 96.22
CA PRO A 1090 -12.08 33.78 97.57
C PRO A 1090 -12.79 35.12 97.84
N TYR A 1091 -13.45 35.71 96.84
CA TYR A 1091 -14.08 37.04 96.92
C TYR A 1091 -15.62 37.01 96.90
N GLY A 1092 -16.27 35.85 97.10
CA GLY A 1092 -17.72 35.77 97.34
C GLY A 1092 -18.31 34.37 97.16
N ASP A 1093 -19.52 34.15 97.70
CA ASP A 1093 -20.17 32.85 97.97
C ASP A 1093 -20.61 32.02 96.74
N SER A 1094 -19.98 32.20 95.58
CA SER A 1094 -20.27 31.43 94.35
C SER A 1094 -18.98 31.11 93.59
N ALA A 1095 -18.96 30.00 92.85
CA ALA A 1095 -17.76 29.45 92.18
C ALA A 1095 -17.26 30.22 90.94
N GLY A 1096 -17.35 31.56 90.98
CA GLY A 1096 -16.56 32.54 90.24
C GLY A 1096 -16.39 32.40 88.73
N ALA A 1097 -15.43 33.16 88.21
CA ALA A 1097 -14.93 33.06 86.85
C ALA A 1097 -13.74 32.10 86.72
N LEU A 1098 -13.00 31.84 87.81
CA LEU A 1098 -11.75 31.07 87.88
C LEU A 1098 -11.92 29.60 87.40
N ARG A 1099 -11.10 29.13 86.45
CA ARG A 1099 -11.18 27.77 85.89
C ARG A 1099 -9.81 27.11 85.74
N ILE A 1100 -9.78 25.78 85.89
CA ILE A 1100 -8.72 24.92 85.37
C ILE A 1100 -9.22 24.24 84.09
N VAL A 1101 -8.33 24.09 83.11
CA VAL A 1101 -8.57 23.36 81.86
C VAL A 1101 -7.42 22.36 81.65
N LYS A 1102 -7.72 21.07 81.58
CA LYS A 1102 -6.71 19.99 81.47
C LYS A 1102 -6.84 19.23 80.14
N ASN A 1103 -5.71 19.00 79.48
CA ASN A 1103 -5.60 18.16 78.29
C ASN A 1103 -5.74 16.68 78.70
N THR A 1104 -6.63 15.92 78.07
CA THR A 1104 -6.84 14.49 78.39
C THR A 1104 -5.77 13.59 77.78
N ASP A 1105 -5.02 14.09 76.82
CA ASP A 1105 -4.18 13.30 75.93
C ASP A 1105 -2.69 13.53 76.25
N THR A 1106 -2.31 14.77 76.60
CA THR A 1106 -0.96 15.12 77.10
C THR A 1106 -0.88 15.26 78.63
N GLY A 1107 -2.01 15.42 79.33
CA GLY A 1107 -2.07 15.66 80.78
C GLY A 1107 -1.79 17.10 81.23
N GLU A 1108 -1.30 17.95 80.34
CA GLU A 1108 -0.98 19.36 80.61
C GLU A 1108 -2.20 20.13 81.14
N THR A 1109 -1.97 21.01 82.11
CA THR A 1109 -3.03 21.67 82.87
C THR A 1109 -2.81 23.19 82.89
N TYR A 1110 -3.87 23.93 82.56
CA TYR A 1110 -3.86 25.37 82.37
C TYR A 1110 -4.90 26.03 83.29
N TYR A 1111 -4.63 27.28 83.70
CA TYR A 1111 -5.50 28.07 84.57
C TYR A 1111 -5.92 29.37 83.89
N THR A 1112 -7.10 29.89 84.24
CA THR A 1112 -7.54 31.23 83.85
C THR A 1112 -8.38 31.89 84.94
N TRP A 1113 -8.18 33.20 85.08
CA TRP A 1113 -8.93 34.07 86.00
C TRP A 1113 -10.30 34.50 85.44
N THR A 1114 -10.56 34.28 84.15
CA THR A 1114 -11.79 34.74 83.48
C THR A 1114 -12.56 33.56 82.89
N HIS A 1115 -13.85 33.75 82.62
CA HIS A 1115 -14.68 32.67 82.09
C HIS A 1115 -14.29 32.36 80.64
N TYR A 1116 -13.61 31.22 80.44
CA TYR A 1116 -13.04 30.76 79.16
C TYR A 1116 -11.84 31.57 78.60
N GLY A 1117 -11.27 32.49 79.37
CA GLY A 1117 -10.08 33.26 78.97
C GLY A 1117 -10.36 34.59 78.26
N ASP A 1118 -11.60 34.83 77.80
CA ASP A 1118 -12.07 35.91 76.92
C ASP A 1118 -11.68 37.37 77.28
N SER A 1119 -11.11 37.61 78.47
CA SER A 1119 -10.69 38.93 78.94
C SER A 1119 -9.40 38.92 79.80
N GLY A 1120 -8.68 37.80 79.84
CA GLY A 1120 -7.34 37.73 80.44
C GLY A 1120 -6.24 38.09 79.44
N ASN A 1121 -5.14 38.68 79.91
CA ASN A 1121 -3.91 38.81 79.13
C ASN A 1121 -2.70 38.42 80.01
N PRO A 1122 -2.14 37.19 79.85
CA PRO A 1122 -2.58 36.15 78.90
C PRO A 1122 -3.96 35.55 79.26
N PRO A 1123 -4.71 35.00 78.29
CA PRO A 1123 -6.05 34.44 78.52
C PRO A 1123 -6.02 33.16 79.36
N PHE A 1124 -4.93 32.40 79.26
CA PHE A 1124 -4.61 31.21 80.05
C PHE A 1124 -3.13 31.23 80.45
N VAL A 1125 -2.78 30.50 81.51
CA VAL A 1125 -1.39 30.18 81.90
C VAL A 1125 -1.23 28.67 82.11
N GLN A 1126 -0.08 28.11 81.75
CA GLN A 1126 0.25 26.73 82.09
C GLN A 1126 0.65 26.63 83.56
N ILE A 1127 0.12 25.62 84.25
CA ILE A 1127 0.34 25.41 85.68
C ILE A 1127 0.89 24.01 86.00
N ARG A 1128 0.69 23.03 85.10
CA ARG A 1128 1.32 21.70 85.11
C ARG A 1128 1.44 21.15 83.69
#